data_AF-A0A2D7HGT0-F1
#
_entry.id   AF-A0A2D7HGT0-F1
#
_cell.length_a   1.000
_cell.length_b   1.000
_cell.length_c   1.000
_cell.angle_alpha   90.00
_cell.angle_beta   90.00
_cell.angle_gamma   90.00
#
_symmetry.space_group_name_H-M   'P 1'
#
loop_
_entity.id
_entity.type
_entity.pdbx_description
1 polymer ?
#
loop_
_entity_poly.entity_id
_entity_poly.type
_entity_poly.pdbx_seq_one_letter_code
_entity_poly.pdbx_strand_id
1 'polypeptide(L)'
;MALVWGQDDSTVPKDRVSAETIDLTANEPDEGVGNESTLLSKTRQLTFEGRRAGEGYFSADGLRMVFQSERDAANPFYQIYVTDLETGDIEQVSPGHGKTTCAWIHPTGNRVLFASTQDDPEASNKQKAEIELRESGKQRRYAWDYDNQYELYAKELSDGTFRRLTHAEGYDAEGSYSPDGNLIAFASNRNAFTRQLSEREKELFEIDPASMIDIFVMNADGSNVRQLTDVVGYDGGPFFSPDGTRICWRRFAENGATAEVYSMDINGGDVKRLTNIGAMSWAPYYHPSGDYLIFTTNKHGFGNFELYLVRADGKEEPVRVTDTDGFDGLPVFLPDGKRLSWTSTRTASKQSQIFMADWDDAAARQLLNLDLNITDEDKSAALAAAESSDPGFLPTDSMRHVDFLARPDLGGRLTGTAGEKRATAYVAAYLESLGFEPAGENGTFFHSFDFPAGSTLTNANQMTVSGSKLELNKDWQPLAFSKEGETDQTGIVFAGYGMQIPASDGTPEYDSYVHLAVGGQWVMVLRDMPQDITAEQRQKMARYSSPRRKASIARDLGAKGIIFVTGPTSKVKNQLIRFDQAASQASVSISAVSITNAVAEEIFRAAEQDLAKSQKQLDDGSLHLGFPLQNAKASATVGIERKRGEGRNVVARMNAGKQPNNVAPVLILGAHIDHLGTGGGGGSLAKDDERGQVHVGADDNASGVAAMLEIAQYLAAEKKAGRLKSKRDLLVAAWSGEELGLFGSQAFADDFYQLYPDAPRPPKTDEKSVDAVAHAHGTTTDATPLTTAIAAYMNLDMVGRLREKLVIQGIGSSPGFASEVQRRNLPVGLELTLDKTSTRLPTDASAFVSRDVPILSAFTGAHEDYHTPRDTPDKLNYEGVADIARLFALIGRGFLTGSEAPEFKLEEGEAQKDAPRARLTAYLGTIPDYVAGDVKGLKLSGVAADGPAAKAGVRGGDIIVQLAGRKIEDIYDYTYAIEALKIGEEVRIVVQRGAKTVTMKVTPSSRD
;
A
#
# COMPACT_ATOMS: atom_id res chain seq x y z
N MET A 1 -2.21 38.20 33.97
CA MET A 1 -3.64 38.21 33.61
C MET A 1 -4.15 36.76 33.65
N ALA A 2 -4.60 36.27 34.80
CA ALA A 2 -5.14 34.91 34.96
C ALA A 2 -6.66 34.95 35.09
N LEU A 3 -7.38 34.34 34.15
CA LEU A 3 -8.83 34.34 34.04
C LEU A 3 -9.47 33.29 34.98
N VAL A 4 -9.93 33.75 36.14
CA VAL A 4 -11.27 33.56 36.76
C VAL A 4 -12.03 32.28 36.39
N TRP A 5 -12.40 31.42 37.35
CA TRP A 5 -13.74 30.80 37.44
C TRP A 5 -14.09 30.34 38.87
N GLY A 6 -15.34 30.62 39.26
CA GLY A 6 -16.02 30.04 40.43
C GLY A 6 -16.66 31.03 41.41
N GLN A 7 -17.61 31.88 41.00
CA GLN A 7 -18.72 32.27 41.88
C GLN A 7 -19.92 32.95 41.19
N ASP A 8 -21.05 32.80 41.90
CA ASP A 8 -22.44 33.21 41.70
C ASP A 8 -22.67 34.63 41.15
N ASP A 9 -23.60 34.72 40.20
CA ASP A 9 -23.96 35.95 39.50
C ASP A 9 -25.07 36.67 40.29
N SER A 10 -24.69 37.41 41.33
CA SER A 10 -25.53 38.49 41.82
C SER A 10 -24.71 39.64 42.37
N THR A 11 -24.91 40.81 41.77
CA THR A 11 -24.48 42.16 42.20
C THR A 11 -23.10 42.67 41.73
N VAL A 12 -23.08 43.41 40.61
CA VAL A 12 -22.09 44.48 40.37
C VAL A 12 -22.79 45.74 39.81
N PRO A 13 -22.49 46.96 40.32
CA PRO A 13 -23.11 48.21 39.86
C PRO A 13 -22.51 48.71 38.54
N LYS A 14 -23.36 49.35 37.73
CA LYS A 14 -22.99 50.11 36.53
C LYS A 14 -22.18 51.36 36.93
N ASP A 15 -20.98 51.53 36.37
CA ASP A 15 -20.56 52.78 35.69
C ASP A 15 -19.09 52.79 35.22
N ARG A 16 -18.91 53.26 33.97
CA ARG A 16 -17.70 53.82 33.30
C ARG A 16 -16.59 52.82 32.90
N VAL A 17 -16.04 52.76 31.67
CA VAL A 17 -15.81 53.74 30.59
C VAL A 17 -15.89 53.05 29.20
N SER A 18 -16.27 53.86 28.20
CA SER A 18 -16.51 53.61 26.76
C SER A 18 -15.66 52.58 26.00
N ALA A 19 -16.34 51.64 25.35
CA ALA A 19 -15.85 50.86 24.21
C ALA A 19 -16.40 51.45 22.90
N GLU A 20 -15.54 51.57 21.89
CA GLU A 20 -15.98 51.74 20.50
C GLU A 20 -16.78 50.50 20.08
N THR A 21 -18.00 50.75 19.63
CA THR A 21 -18.97 49.75 19.21
C THR A 21 -18.50 49.08 17.92
N ILE A 22 -17.99 47.85 18.01
CA ILE A 22 -18.03 46.91 16.89
C ILE A 22 -19.38 46.19 16.99
N ASP A 23 -20.23 46.46 16.02
CA ASP A 23 -21.56 45.90 15.88
C ASP A 23 -21.47 44.39 15.56
N LEU A 24 -21.75 43.55 16.57
CA LEU A 24 -21.90 42.10 16.44
C LEU A 24 -23.38 41.72 16.36
N THR A 25 -24.20 42.46 15.62
CA THR A 25 -25.55 42.02 15.26
C THR A 25 -25.59 41.36 13.89
N ALA A 26 -24.97 40.19 13.80
CA ALA A 26 -25.33 39.19 12.81
C ALA A 26 -25.72 37.92 13.57
N ASN A 27 -27.02 37.79 13.83
CA ASN A 27 -27.61 36.48 14.11
C ASN A 27 -27.43 35.64 12.84
N GLU A 28 -26.39 34.81 12.80
CA GLU A 28 -26.46 33.59 12.00
C GLU A 28 -27.27 32.55 12.80
N PRO A 29 -28.13 31.76 12.13
CA PRO A 29 -28.93 30.75 12.80
C PRO A 29 -28.02 29.67 13.38
N ASP A 30 -28.40 29.19 14.56
CA ASP A 30 -27.93 27.98 15.22
C ASP A 30 -28.08 26.77 14.26
N GLU A 31 -27.03 26.47 13.49
CA GLU A 31 -26.93 25.29 12.64
C GLU A 31 -25.85 24.35 13.20
N GLY A 32 -26.31 23.36 13.97
CA GLY A 32 -25.53 22.18 14.29
C GLY A 32 -26.00 21.52 15.57
N VAL A 33 -26.71 20.40 15.44
CA VAL A 33 -26.80 19.39 16.52
C VAL A 33 -25.36 19.17 17.00
N GLY A 34 -25.06 19.48 18.27
CA GLY A 34 -23.69 19.36 18.74
C GLY A 34 -23.17 17.93 18.60
N ASN A 35 -21.88 17.80 18.29
CA ASN A 35 -21.26 16.49 18.10
C ASN A 35 -21.12 15.70 19.42
N GLU A 36 -21.54 16.25 20.56
CA GLU A 36 -21.30 15.65 21.88
C GLU A 36 -21.92 14.25 21.95
N SER A 37 -23.17 14.07 21.52
CA SER A 37 -23.81 12.75 21.51
C SER A 37 -23.27 11.79 20.44
N THR A 38 -22.59 12.33 19.43
CA THR A 38 -21.96 11.55 18.35
C THR A 38 -20.62 11.01 18.81
N LEU A 39 -19.83 11.85 19.50
CA LEU A 39 -18.45 11.55 19.89
C LEU A 39 -18.34 10.91 21.27
N LEU A 40 -19.29 11.20 22.17
CA LEU A 40 -19.28 10.76 23.56
C LEU A 40 -20.51 9.89 23.86
N SER A 41 -20.26 8.73 24.46
CA SER A 41 -21.33 7.89 24.98
C SER A 41 -20.99 7.37 26.39
N LYS A 42 -22.02 6.95 27.13
CA LYS A 42 -21.89 6.44 28.52
C LYS A 42 -21.15 7.38 29.48
N THR A 43 -21.31 8.69 29.30
CA THR A 43 -20.71 9.72 30.16
C THR A 43 -21.05 9.48 31.63
N ARG A 44 -20.02 9.43 32.47
CA ARG A 44 -20.12 9.23 33.92
C ARG A 44 -19.13 10.10 34.68
N GLN A 45 -19.51 10.53 35.88
CA GLN A 45 -18.63 11.25 36.80
C GLN A 45 -17.64 10.26 37.46
N LEU A 46 -16.38 10.68 37.63
CA LEU A 46 -15.32 9.90 38.28
C LEU A 46 -14.98 10.39 39.69
N THR A 47 -15.09 11.70 39.94
CA THR A 47 -14.78 12.27 41.25
C THR A 47 -16.03 12.83 41.90
N PHE A 48 -16.32 12.41 43.13
CA PHE A 48 -17.57 12.75 43.83
C PHE A 48 -17.33 13.58 45.10
N GLU A 49 -16.12 13.51 45.66
CA GLU A 49 -15.74 14.14 46.91
C GLU A 49 -14.81 15.34 46.70
N GLY A 50 -14.89 16.27 47.64
CA GLY A 50 -14.12 17.51 47.62
C GLY A 50 -14.83 18.67 46.94
N ARG A 51 -14.34 19.89 47.20
CA ARG A 51 -14.88 21.13 46.65
C ARG A 51 -14.76 21.21 45.14
N ARG A 52 -13.65 20.69 44.60
CA ARG A 52 -13.36 20.62 43.17
C ARG A 52 -12.27 19.59 42.86
N ALA A 53 -12.34 19.00 41.68
CA ALA A 53 -11.26 18.26 41.04
C ALA A 53 -10.83 19.01 39.77
N GLY A 54 -9.54 18.94 39.45
CA GLY A 54 -8.96 19.54 38.26
C GLY A 54 -8.43 18.47 37.31
N GLU A 55 -7.22 18.66 36.81
CA GLU A 55 -6.53 17.75 35.89
C GLU A 55 -6.44 16.32 36.41
N GLY A 56 -6.58 15.35 35.49
CA GLY A 56 -6.38 13.93 35.74
C GLY A 56 -5.71 13.23 34.55
N TYR A 57 -4.68 12.42 34.83
CA TYR A 57 -3.88 11.72 33.83
C TYR A 57 -3.77 10.24 34.19
N PHE A 58 -3.61 9.37 33.19
CA PHE A 58 -3.72 7.92 33.36
C PHE A 58 -2.36 7.21 33.31
N SER A 59 -2.26 6.08 34.02
CA SER A 59 -1.13 5.16 33.87
C SER A 59 -1.12 4.52 32.48
N ALA A 60 0.03 4.02 32.03
CA ALA A 60 0.20 3.44 30.70
C ALA A 60 -0.73 2.23 30.42
N ASP A 61 -1.14 1.51 31.47
CA ASP A 61 -2.11 0.41 31.41
C ASP A 61 -3.59 0.88 31.45
N GLY A 62 -3.83 2.18 31.71
CA GLY A 62 -5.17 2.76 31.82
C GLY A 62 -5.94 2.35 33.09
N LEU A 63 -5.29 1.71 34.07
CA LEU A 63 -5.95 1.20 35.27
C LEU A 63 -5.95 2.20 36.43
N ARG A 64 -5.03 3.16 36.46
CA ARG A 64 -4.93 4.19 37.50
C ARG A 64 -5.00 5.58 36.90
N MET A 65 -5.60 6.51 37.65
CA MET A 65 -5.63 7.93 37.31
C MET A 65 -4.99 8.74 38.44
N VAL A 66 -3.96 9.53 38.14
CA VAL A 66 -3.47 10.58 39.04
C VAL A 66 -4.26 11.84 38.76
N PHE A 67 -4.72 12.55 39.80
CA PHE A 67 -5.51 13.75 39.64
C PHE A 67 -5.33 14.71 40.80
N GLN A 68 -5.65 15.98 40.56
CA GLN A 68 -5.63 17.02 41.59
C GLN A 68 -7.02 17.33 42.15
N SER A 69 -7.14 17.48 43.46
CA SER A 69 -8.41 17.79 44.10
C SER A 69 -8.25 18.59 45.39
N GLU A 70 -9.19 19.52 45.63
CA GLU A 70 -9.39 20.17 46.92
C GLU A 70 -10.41 19.36 47.72
N ARG A 71 -9.95 18.38 48.48
CA ARG A 71 -10.82 17.47 49.26
C ARG A 71 -10.45 17.32 50.72
N ASP A 72 -9.24 17.71 51.11
CA ASP A 72 -8.83 17.71 52.51
C ASP A 72 -9.30 19.00 53.19
N ALA A 73 -10.10 18.88 54.26
CA ALA A 73 -10.54 20.04 55.04
C ALA A 73 -9.38 20.76 55.74
N ALA A 74 -8.27 20.06 56.01
CA ALA A 74 -7.09 20.64 56.64
C ALA A 74 -6.21 21.44 55.65
N ASN A 75 -6.37 21.25 54.33
CA ASN A 75 -5.59 21.92 53.31
C ASN A 75 -6.49 22.62 52.27
N PRO A 76 -6.46 23.97 52.18
CA PRO A 76 -7.32 24.72 51.28
C PRO A 76 -6.83 24.69 49.82
N PHE A 77 -5.67 24.09 49.53
CA PHE A 77 -5.07 24.02 48.20
C PHE A 77 -5.27 22.66 47.55
N TYR A 78 -5.11 22.59 46.22
CA TYR A 78 -5.07 21.34 45.49
C TYR A 78 -3.98 20.42 46.04
N GLN A 79 -4.35 19.16 46.25
CA GLN A 79 -3.46 18.05 46.57
C GLN A 79 -3.57 16.98 45.48
N ILE A 80 -2.55 16.12 45.35
CA ILE A 80 -2.46 15.10 44.31
C ILE A 80 -2.87 13.74 44.89
N TYR A 81 -3.73 13.05 44.16
CA TYR A 81 -4.26 11.73 44.51
C TYR A 81 -4.08 10.77 43.34
N VAL A 82 -3.98 9.48 43.62
CA VAL A 82 -4.08 8.39 42.64
C VAL A 82 -5.31 7.57 42.97
N THR A 83 -6.17 7.34 41.99
CA THR A 83 -7.28 6.38 42.08
C THR A 83 -6.97 5.15 41.26
N ASP A 84 -7.28 3.98 41.82
CA ASP A 84 -7.39 2.73 41.08
C ASP A 84 -8.80 2.65 40.47
N LEU A 85 -8.91 2.43 39.16
CA LEU A 85 -10.19 2.41 38.45
C LEU A 85 -10.90 1.05 38.51
N GLU A 86 -10.19 0.00 38.92
CA GLU A 86 -10.78 -1.33 39.13
C GLU A 86 -11.37 -1.44 40.54
N THR A 87 -10.66 -0.96 41.56
CA THR A 87 -11.11 -1.04 42.96
C THR A 87 -11.86 0.20 43.44
N GLY A 88 -11.58 1.37 42.84
CA GLY A 88 -12.06 2.67 43.32
C GLY A 88 -11.27 3.22 44.52
N ASP A 89 -10.17 2.57 44.92
CA ASP A 89 -9.34 3.04 46.03
C ASP A 89 -8.62 4.34 45.64
N ILE A 90 -8.58 5.29 46.58
CA ILE A 90 -7.93 6.59 46.40
C ILE A 90 -6.83 6.76 47.45
N GLU A 91 -5.61 7.05 46.99
CA GLU A 91 -4.46 7.36 47.83
C GLU A 91 -3.99 8.81 47.59
N GLN A 92 -3.70 9.56 48.65
CA GLN A 92 -2.99 10.82 48.52
C GLN A 92 -1.50 10.58 48.25
N VAL A 93 -0.99 11.15 47.16
CA VAL A 93 0.43 11.03 46.78
C VAL A 93 1.24 12.30 47.02
N SER A 94 0.59 13.46 47.17
CA SER A 94 1.27 14.66 47.67
C SER A 94 1.49 14.62 49.20
N PRO A 95 2.41 15.44 49.74
CA PRO A 95 2.72 15.46 51.18
C PRO A 95 1.57 15.88 52.11
N GLY A 96 0.53 16.56 51.61
CA GLY A 96 -0.58 17.07 52.40
C GLY A 96 -0.39 18.51 52.91
N HIS A 97 0.76 19.13 52.66
CA HIS A 97 1.03 20.54 52.93
C HIS A 97 1.64 21.23 51.71
N GLY A 98 1.59 22.57 51.71
CA GLY A 98 1.99 23.35 50.55
C GLY A 98 1.00 23.25 49.39
N LYS A 99 1.26 24.00 48.33
CA LYS A 99 0.45 23.98 47.11
C LYS A 99 1.01 22.91 46.17
N THR A 100 0.13 22.18 45.48
CA THR A 100 0.54 21.24 44.42
C THR A 100 -0.24 21.46 43.14
N THR A 101 0.36 21.07 42.01
CA THR A 101 -0.31 21.10 40.69
C THR A 101 0.30 20.06 39.76
N CYS A 102 -0.41 19.77 38.65
CA CYS A 102 0.06 19.08 37.46
C CYS A 102 0.89 17.81 37.75
N ALA A 103 0.20 16.69 37.85
CA ALA A 103 0.82 15.41 38.20
C ALA A 103 0.84 14.44 37.02
N TRP A 104 1.75 13.48 37.03
CA TRP A 104 1.88 12.47 35.97
C TRP A 104 2.38 11.14 36.53
N ILE A 105 1.81 10.01 36.07
CA ILE A 105 2.30 8.67 36.43
C ILE A 105 3.40 8.28 35.44
N HIS A 106 4.60 7.98 35.93
CA HIS A 106 5.68 7.50 35.07
C HIS A 106 5.25 6.25 34.29
N PRO A 107 5.66 6.05 33.02
CA PRO A 107 5.18 4.93 32.18
C PRO A 107 5.35 3.51 32.79
N THR A 108 6.35 3.32 33.65
CA THR A 108 6.54 2.07 34.43
C THR A 108 5.51 1.85 35.55
N GLY A 109 4.71 2.85 35.88
CA GLY A 109 3.64 2.80 36.89
C GLY A 109 4.10 2.83 38.35
N ASN A 110 5.39 3.01 38.63
CA ASN A 110 5.96 2.97 39.98
C ASN A 110 6.25 4.35 40.59
N ARG A 111 6.14 5.43 39.81
CA ARG A 111 6.47 6.80 40.23
C ARG A 111 5.40 7.79 39.84
N VAL A 112 5.22 8.84 40.64
CA VAL A 112 4.36 9.99 40.33
C VAL A 112 5.17 11.27 40.36
N LEU A 113 5.20 11.98 39.23
CA LEU A 113 5.69 13.35 39.11
C LEU A 113 4.59 14.33 39.52
N PHE A 114 4.94 15.42 40.21
CA PHE A 114 4.05 16.55 40.48
C PHE A 114 4.87 17.80 40.85
N ALA A 115 4.27 18.98 40.71
CA ALA A 115 4.87 20.23 41.19
C ALA A 115 4.37 20.58 42.59
N SER A 116 5.25 21.07 43.46
CA SER A 116 4.93 21.32 44.87
C SER A 116 5.73 22.49 45.46
N THR A 117 5.12 23.21 46.40
CA THR A 117 5.81 24.20 47.26
C THR A 117 6.12 23.61 48.65
N GLN A 118 6.23 22.29 48.78
CA GLN A 118 6.39 21.59 50.07
C GLN A 118 7.64 21.99 50.87
N ASP A 119 8.68 22.50 50.21
CA ASP A 119 9.92 22.96 50.84
C ASP A 119 9.91 24.48 51.12
N ASP A 120 8.83 25.20 50.78
CA ASP A 120 8.68 26.62 51.13
C ASP A 120 8.54 26.78 52.65
N PRO A 121 9.44 27.50 53.33
CA PRO A 121 9.36 27.74 54.77
C PRO A 121 8.04 28.41 55.19
N GLU A 122 7.41 29.17 54.29
CA GLU A 122 6.13 29.85 54.52
C GLU A 122 4.90 29.02 54.13
N ALA A 123 5.06 27.79 53.63
CA ALA A 123 3.95 26.95 53.17
C ALA A 123 2.83 26.80 54.23
N SER A 124 3.22 26.56 55.48
CA SER A 124 2.27 26.42 56.60
C SER A 124 1.56 27.73 56.93
N ASN A 125 2.27 28.86 56.86
CA ASN A 125 1.69 30.19 57.11
C ASN A 125 0.72 30.58 56.00
N LYS A 126 1.09 30.35 54.73
CA LYS A 126 0.24 30.57 53.54
C LYS A 126 -1.05 29.73 53.63
N GLN A 127 -0.94 28.47 54.03
CA GLN A 127 -2.08 27.58 54.25
C GLN A 127 -3.03 28.10 55.33
N LYS A 128 -2.49 28.48 56.49
CA LYS A 128 -3.29 29.05 57.58
C LYS A 128 -3.98 30.35 57.16
N ALA A 129 -3.28 31.24 56.49
CA ALA A 129 -3.83 32.52 56.03
C ALA A 129 -4.99 32.33 55.03
N GLU A 130 -4.90 31.33 54.15
CA GLU A 130 -5.97 31.02 53.20
C GLU A 130 -7.21 30.43 53.90
N ILE A 131 -7.02 29.57 54.92
CA ILE A 131 -8.13 29.07 55.75
C ILE A 131 -8.84 30.23 56.45
N GLU A 132 -8.09 31.09 57.14
CA GLU A 132 -8.63 32.25 57.85
C GLU A 132 -9.37 33.22 56.90
N LEU A 133 -8.83 33.41 55.68
CA LEU A 133 -9.48 34.21 54.65
C LEU A 133 -10.83 33.61 54.23
N ARG A 134 -10.88 32.29 53.97
CA ARG A 134 -12.12 31.59 53.61
C ARG A 134 -13.15 31.62 54.74
N GLU A 135 -12.72 31.43 55.98
CA GLU A 135 -13.58 31.52 57.18
C GLU A 135 -14.15 32.93 57.39
N SER A 136 -13.44 33.97 56.97
CA SER A 136 -13.93 35.35 57.03
C SER A 136 -15.06 35.68 56.03
N GLY A 137 -15.41 34.73 55.15
CA GLY A 137 -16.41 34.91 54.10
C GLY A 137 -15.95 35.78 52.93
N LYS A 138 -14.71 36.29 52.97
CA LYS A 138 -14.09 37.02 51.85
C LYS A 138 -13.56 36.02 50.83
N GLN A 139 -13.94 36.18 49.57
CA GLN A 139 -13.36 35.43 48.46
C GLN A 139 -12.52 36.35 47.59
N ARG A 140 -11.30 35.91 47.27
CA ARG A 140 -10.50 36.52 46.20
C ARG A 140 -11.02 36.02 44.87
N ARG A 141 -11.01 36.88 43.86
CA ARG A 141 -11.18 36.43 42.47
C ARG A 141 -10.04 35.44 42.19
N TYR A 142 -10.39 34.23 41.80
CA TYR A 142 -9.40 33.19 41.52
C TYR A 142 -8.44 33.67 40.42
N ALA A 143 -7.15 33.64 40.74
CA ALA A 143 -6.05 33.85 39.81
C ALA A 143 -5.01 32.78 40.10
N TRP A 144 -4.47 32.15 39.06
CA TRP A 144 -3.40 31.18 39.25
C TRP A 144 -2.17 31.89 39.82
N ASP A 145 -1.67 31.35 40.91
CA ASP A 145 -0.53 31.90 41.63
C ASP A 145 0.73 31.23 41.10
N TYR A 146 1.48 31.96 40.26
CA TYR A 146 2.79 31.55 39.72
C TYR A 146 3.87 31.67 40.81
N ASP A 147 3.65 30.99 41.93
CA ASP A 147 4.49 31.01 43.12
C ASP A 147 5.92 30.57 42.74
N ASN A 148 6.92 31.40 43.05
CA ASN A 148 8.31 31.15 42.66
C ASN A 148 9.01 30.08 43.52
N GLN A 149 8.26 29.41 44.39
CA GLN A 149 8.70 28.27 45.22
C GLN A 149 8.25 26.91 44.67
N TYR A 150 7.61 26.87 43.49
CA TYR A 150 7.23 25.61 42.86
C TYR A 150 8.45 24.87 42.34
N GLU A 151 8.56 23.60 42.74
CA GLU A 151 9.59 22.67 42.28
C GLU A 151 8.94 21.35 41.84
N LEU A 152 9.57 20.64 40.90
CA LEU A 152 9.14 19.32 40.48
C LEU A 152 9.66 18.24 41.43
N TYR A 153 8.77 17.33 41.84
CA TYR A 153 9.08 16.18 42.69
C TYR A 153 8.60 14.89 42.03
N ALA A 154 9.34 13.81 42.26
CA ALA A 154 8.89 12.45 41.99
C ALA A 154 8.69 11.69 43.31
N LYS A 155 7.52 11.08 43.52
CA LYS A 155 7.25 10.12 44.60
C LYS A 155 7.38 8.70 44.07
N GLU A 156 8.19 7.87 44.72
CA GLU A 156 8.19 6.41 44.53
C GLU A 156 6.97 5.80 45.23
N LEU A 157 6.16 5.04 44.51
CA LEU A 157 4.93 4.44 45.06
C LEU A 157 5.22 3.21 45.94
N SER A 158 6.39 2.57 45.80
CA SER A 158 6.72 1.38 46.58
C SER A 158 7.03 1.66 48.05
N ASP A 159 7.60 2.83 48.35
CA ASP A 159 8.06 3.21 49.70
C ASP A 159 7.65 4.63 50.12
N GLY A 160 7.03 5.40 49.23
CA GLY A 160 6.57 6.76 49.50
C GLY A 160 7.68 7.81 49.51
N THR A 161 8.90 7.47 49.09
CA THR A 161 10.03 8.42 49.10
C THR A 161 9.85 9.53 48.07
N PHE A 162 10.14 10.78 48.48
CA PHE A 162 10.12 11.94 47.60
C PHE A 162 11.53 12.30 47.12
N ARG A 163 11.66 12.56 45.83
CA ARG A 163 12.87 13.12 45.20
C ARG A 163 12.52 14.46 44.56
N ARG A 164 13.18 15.52 45.02
CA ARG A 164 13.18 16.83 44.35
C ARG A 164 14.01 16.74 43.06
N LEU A 165 13.46 17.20 41.94
CA LEU A 165 14.08 17.13 40.61
C LEU A 165 14.62 18.47 40.13
N THR A 166 14.01 19.57 40.58
CA THR A 166 14.43 20.94 40.24
C THR A 166 14.84 21.71 41.49
N HIS A 167 15.67 22.73 41.29
CA HIS A 167 16.29 23.51 42.37
C HIS A 167 16.42 25.00 42.02
N ALA A 168 15.64 25.48 41.05
CA ALA A 168 15.75 26.82 40.52
C ALA A 168 14.68 27.73 41.13
N GLU A 169 15.03 28.96 41.45
CA GLU A 169 14.00 29.95 41.82
C GLU A 169 13.12 30.24 40.61
N GLY A 170 11.80 30.11 40.80
CA GLY A 170 10.82 30.25 39.73
C GLY A 170 9.65 29.29 39.88
N TYR A 171 8.78 29.30 38.89
CA TYR A 171 7.62 28.43 38.80
C TYR A 171 8.00 27.18 37.99
N ASP A 172 8.49 26.11 38.62
CA ASP A 172 8.76 24.84 37.93
C ASP A 172 7.56 23.90 38.06
N ALA A 173 6.72 23.85 37.02
CA ALA A 173 5.48 23.07 37.05
C ALA A 173 5.04 22.58 35.65
N GLU A 174 3.81 22.05 35.57
CA GLU A 174 3.20 21.57 34.31
C GLU A 174 4.05 20.48 33.63
N GLY A 175 4.62 19.59 34.46
CA GLY A 175 5.53 18.54 34.01
C GLY A 175 4.82 17.32 33.44
N SER A 176 5.32 16.80 32.31
CA SER A 176 4.88 15.53 31.72
C SER A 176 6.08 14.65 31.36
N TYR A 177 5.92 13.33 31.50
CA TYR A 177 6.95 12.36 31.05
C TYR A 177 6.81 12.06 29.55
N SER A 178 7.94 11.80 28.88
CA SER A 178 7.94 11.18 27.55
C SER A 178 7.35 9.76 27.59
N PRO A 179 6.86 9.21 26.46
CA PRO A 179 6.24 7.87 26.43
C PRO A 179 7.18 6.75 26.90
N ASP A 180 8.48 6.89 26.67
CA ASP A 180 9.51 5.97 27.15
C ASP A 180 9.95 6.21 28.62
N GLY A 181 9.48 7.31 29.23
CA GLY A 181 9.77 7.71 30.61
C GLY A 181 11.16 8.33 30.82
N ASN A 182 11.93 8.58 29.76
CA ASN A 182 13.32 9.03 29.89
C ASN A 182 13.46 10.56 30.05
N LEU A 183 12.47 11.33 29.59
CA LEU A 183 12.48 12.79 29.59
C LEU A 183 11.29 13.36 30.35
N ILE A 184 11.45 14.58 30.86
CA ILE A 184 10.38 15.41 31.42
C ILE A 184 10.36 16.73 30.65
N ALA A 185 9.21 17.09 30.08
CA ALA A 185 8.94 18.45 29.59
C ALA A 185 8.16 19.22 30.65
N PHE A 186 8.47 20.49 30.87
CA PHE A 186 7.84 21.30 31.91
C PHE A 186 7.90 22.80 31.58
N ALA A 187 7.06 23.59 32.24
CA ALA A 187 7.00 25.04 32.09
C ALA A 187 7.77 25.74 33.21
N SER A 188 8.51 26.81 32.88
CA SER A 188 9.29 27.55 33.86
C SER A 188 9.60 29.00 33.49
N ASN A 189 9.61 29.88 34.50
CA ASN A 189 10.12 31.25 34.40
C ASN A 189 11.49 31.43 35.08
N ARG A 190 12.21 30.33 35.38
CA ARG A 190 13.55 30.34 36.02
C ARG A 190 14.57 31.29 35.38
N ASN A 191 14.45 31.53 34.08
CA ASN A 191 15.36 32.41 33.37
C ASN A 191 15.17 33.87 33.80
N ALA A 192 13.95 34.28 34.17
CA ALA A 192 13.66 35.62 34.67
C ALA A 192 14.41 35.98 35.96
N PHE A 193 14.79 34.96 36.74
CA PHE A 193 15.56 35.12 37.99
C PHE A 193 17.08 35.01 37.80
N THR A 194 17.53 34.43 36.68
CA THR A 194 18.95 34.09 36.48
C THR A 194 19.64 34.94 35.42
N ARG A 195 18.91 35.51 34.46
CA ARG A 195 19.44 36.41 33.42
C ARG A 195 19.06 37.86 33.67
N GLN A 196 19.79 38.78 33.02
CA GLN A 196 19.39 40.18 32.98
C GLN A 196 18.21 40.37 32.02
N LEU A 197 17.09 40.87 32.56
CA LEU A 197 15.91 41.28 31.78
C LEU A 197 16.11 42.68 31.20
N SER A 198 15.56 42.93 30.02
CA SER A 198 15.35 44.28 29.50
C SER A 198 14.32 45.04 30.35
N GLU A 199 14.30 46.37 30.27
CA GLU A 199 13.33 47.18 31.02
C GLU A 199 11.88 46.76 30.74
N ARG A 200 11.55 46.50 29.46
CA ARG A 200 10.22 46.02 29.07
C ARG A 200 9.89 44.66 29.70
N GLU A 201 10.82 43.72 29.63
CA GLU A 201 10.62 42.38 30.22
C GLU A 201 10.43 42.47 31.74
N LYS A 202 11.21 43.34 32.40
CA LYS A 202 11.11 43.56 33.84
C LYS A 202 9.76 44.16 34.23
N GLU A 203 9.30 45.19 33.52
CA GLU A 203 7.97 45.79 33.72
C GLU A 203 6.86 44.76 33.54
N LEU A 204 6.92 43.93 32.49
CA LEU A 204 5.94 42.87 32.24
C LEU A 204 5.95 41.80 33.34
N PHE A 205 7.13 41.35 33.76
CA PHE A 205 7.29 40.31 34.78
C PHE A 205 6.82 40.76 36.17
N GLU A 206 7.02 42.04 36.52
CA GLU A 206 6.50 42.63 37.76
C GLU A 206 4.96 42.69 37.78
N ILE A 207 4.32 42.84 36.63
CA ILE A 207 2.86 42.85 36.48
C ILE A 207 2.28 41.43 36.42
N ASP A 208 2.94 40.55 35.68
CA ASP A 208 2.49 39.20 35.40
C ASP A 208 3.67 38.23 35.27
N PRO A 209 4.01 37.46 36.32
CA PRO A 209 5.10 36.49 36.27
C PRO A 209 4.94 35.40 35.20
N ALA A 210 3.72 35.25 34.67
CA ALA A 210 3.41 34.37 33.54
C ALA A 210 4.06 34.81 32.23
N SER A 211 4.43 36.09 32.09
CA SER A 211 4.94 36.69 30.85
C SER A 211 6.35 36.22 30.45
N MET A 212 6.98 35.39 31.29
CA MET A 212 8.32 34.83 31.11
C MET A 212 8.32 33.30 31.25
N ILE A 213 7.16 32.66 31.04
CA ILE A 213 7.06 31.20 31.14
C ILE A 213 7.42 30.59 29.80
N ASP A 214 8.46 29.76 29.81
CA ASP A 214 8.97 29.01 28.67
C ASP A 214 8.90 27.49 28.92
N ILE A 215 8.96 26.72 27.83
CA ILE A 215 9.07 25.27 27.87
C ILE A 215 10.52 24.84 28.02
N PHE A 216 10.75 23.88 28.91
CA PHE A 216 12.02 23.22 29.13
C PHE A 216 11.85 21.70 29.01
N VAL A 217 12.96 21.02 28.74
CA VAL A 217 13.07 19.55 28.80
C VAL A 217 14.27 19.15 29.65
N MET A 218 14.17 18.05 30.38
CA MET A 218 15.25 17.48 31.17
C MET A 218 15.17 15.94 31.16
N ASN A 219 16.23 15.28 31.62
CA ASN A 219 16.17 13.85 31.91
C ASN A 219 15.20 13.58 33.07
N ALA A 220 14.63 12.38 33.13
CA ALA A 220 13.72 11.94 34.18
C ALA A 220 14.31 11.97 35.61
N ASP A 221 15.63 12.07 35.74
CA ASP A 221 16.35 12.19 37.01
C ASP A 221 16.62 13.65 37.45
N GLY A 222 16.18 14.63 36.65
CA GLY A 222 16.38 16.07 36.87
C GLY A 222 17.63 16.67 36.22
N SER A 223 18.48 15.86 35.59
CA SER A 223 19.70 16.33 34.93
C SER A 223 19.44 16.84 33.49
N ASN A 224 20.44 17.52 32.90
CA ASN A 224 20.42 17.98 31.50
C ASN A 224 19.23 18.88 31.12
N VAL A 225 18.88 19.83 31.99
CA VAL A 225 17.85 20.84 31.69
C VAL A 225 18.23 21.66 30.45
N ARG A 226 17.29 21.78 29.51
CA ARG A 226 17.43 22.55 28.27
C ARG A 226 16.14 23.33 27.98
N GLN A 227 16.29 24.61 27.65
CA GLN A 227 15.19 25.47 27.21
C GLN A 227 14.79 25.14 25.76
N LEU A 228 13.49 25.13 25.46
CA LEU A 228 12.92 24.88 24.13
C LEU A 228 12.25 26.10 23.52
N THR A 229 11.68 26.99 24.33
CA THR A 229 11.08 28.27 23.87
C THR A 229 11.73 29.45 24.57
N ASP A 230 11.73 30.61 23.93
CA ASP A 230 12.28 31.87 24.47
C ASP A 230 11.50 33.04 23.85
N VAL A 231 10.21 33.12 24.17
CA VAL A 231 9.31 34.13 23.60
C VAL A 231 8.58 34.83 24.74
N VAL A 232 8.57 36.17 24.73
CA VAL A 232 7.83 36.98 25.71
C VAL A 232 6.34 36.63 25.63
N GLY A 233 5.76 36.29 26.77
CA GLY A 233 4.42 35.75 26.88
C GLY A 233 4.42 34.48 27.73
N TYR A 234 3.44 33.61 27.49
CA TYR A 234 3.30 32.38 28.24
C TYR A 234 3.28 31.19 27.27
N ASP A 235 4.26 30.31 27.40
CA ASP A 235 4.32 28.99 26.78
C ASP A 235 4.27 27.90 27.86
N GLY A 236 3.15 27.19 27.99
CA GLY A 236 2.98 26.21 29.08
C GLY A 236 2.11 25.01 28.75
N GLY A 237 2.04 24.07 29.69
CA GLY A 237 1.37 22.78 29.56
C GLY A 237 1.92 21.93 28.41
N PRO A 238 3.23 21.60 28.41
CA PRO A 238 3.81 20.76 27.39
C PRO A 238 3.40 19.30 27.57
N PHE A 239 2.99 18.65 26.48
CA PHE A 239 2.78 17.20 26.42
C PHE A 239 3.51 16.59 25.24
N PHE A 240 4.12 15.42 25.44
CA PHE A 240 4.73 14.66 24.36
C PHE A 240 3.67 14.04 23.45
N SER A 241 4.00 13.89 22.16
CA SER A 241 3.26 13.03 21.24
C SER A 241 3.40 11.54 21.63
N PRO A 242 2.47 10.66 21.21
CA PRO A 242 2.50 9.24 21.58
C PRO A 242 3.77 8.48 21.13
N ASP A 243 4.38 8.91 20.03
CA ASP A 243 5.65 8.39 19.51
C ASP A 243 6.90 9.01 20.16
N GLY A 244 6.73 10.01 21.02
CA GLY A 244 7.79 10.72 21.72
C GLY A 244 8.64 11.65 20.85
N THR A 245 8.22 11.96 19.62
CA THR A 245 9.03 12.76 18.68
C THR A 245 8.73 14.26 18.74
N ARG A 246 7.54 14.65 19.23
CA ARG A 246 7.06 16.03 19.32
C ARG A 246 6.55 16.41 20.70
N ILE A 247 6.42 17.71 20.93
CA ILE A 247 5.79 18.32 22.10
C ILE A 247 4.71 19.28 21.61
N CYS A 248 3.50 19.20 22.17
CA CYS A 248 2.46 20.21 22.01
C CYS A 248 2.33 21.08 23.27
N TRP A 249 1.91 22.34 23.12
CA TRP A 249 1.71 23.26 24.24
C TRP A 249 0.74 24.39 23.86
N ARG A 250 0.37 25.22 24.85
CA ARG A 250 -0.39 26.46 24.61
C ARG A 250 0.53 27.67 24.63
N ARG A 251 0.35 28.58 23.69
CA ARG A 251 1.03 29.89 23.64
C ARG A 251 0.02 31.01 23.76
N PHE A 252 0.24 31.92 24.70
CA PHE A 252 -0.57 33.13 24.84
C PHE A 252 -0.04 34.23 23.90
N ALA A 253 -0.96 35.04 23.38
CA ALA A 253 -0.59 36.32 22.81
C ALA A 253 0.01 37.22 23.90
N GLU A 254 0.89 38.15 23.51
CA GLU A 254 1.62 38.99 24.47
C GLU A 254 0.69 39.80 25.41
N ASN A 255 -0.49 40.19 24.91
CA ASN A 255 -1.50 40.90 25.70
C ASN A 255 -2.32 39.99 26.63
N GLY A 256 -2.08 38.68 26.62
CA GLY A 256 -2.79 37.67 27.42
C GLY A 256 -4.24 37.42 27.03
N ALA A 257 -4.75 38.02 25.93
CA ALA A 257 -6.17 37.98 25.59
C ALA A 257 -6.59 36.70 24.87
N THR A 258 -5.67 36.06 24.15
CA THR A 258 -5.91 34.84 23.35
C THR A 258 -4.79 33.84 23.56
N ALA A 259 -5.08 32.56 23.35
CA ALA A 259 -4.07 31.51 23.35
C ALA A 259 -4.34 30.52 22.22
N GLU A 260 -3.27 29.90 21.73
CA GLU A 260 -3.33 28.97 20.61
C GLU A 260 -2.47 27.74 20.89
N VAL A 261 -2.83 26.64 20.26
CA VAL A 261 -2.12 25.37 20.37
C VAL A 261 -0.96 25.36 19.37
N TYR A 262 0.21 24.94 19.85
CA TYR A 262 1.44 24.79 19.07
C TYR A 262 2.01 23.38 19.21
N SER A 263 2.86 22.98 18.26
CA SER A 263 3.69 21.78 18.34
C SER A 263 5.12 22.03 17.84
N MET A 264 6.08 21.24 18.31
CA MET A 264 7.50 21.31 17.92
C MET A 264 8.14 19.94 18.07
N ASP A 265 9.29 19.72 17.43
CA ASP A 265 10.11 18.54 17.68
C ASP A 265 10.68 18.59 19.11
N ILE A 266 11.01 17.44 19.71
CA ILE A 266 11.63 17.38 21.07
C ILE A 266 12.93 18.19 21.20
N ASN A 267 13.58 18.53 20.08
CA ASN A 267 14.77 19.35 20.04
C ASN A 267 14.48 20.87 20.04
N GLY A 268 13.21 21.29 19.98
CA GLY A 268 12.77 22.69 19.88
C GLY A 268 12.68 23.21 18.44
N GLY A 269 12.88 22.35 17.44
CA GLY A 269 12.76 22.67 16.01
C GLY A 269 11.34 22.46 15.47
N ASP A 270 11.13 22.78 14.18
CA ASP A 270 9.85 22.58 13.45
C ASP A 270 8.60 23.09 14.20
N VAL A 271 8.68 24.30 14.76
CA VAL A 271 7.56 24.93 15.48
C VAL A 271 6.40 25.21 14.53
N LYS A 272 5.22 24.68 14.86
CA LYS A 272 3.97 24.81 14.10
C LYS A 272 2.84 25.29 14.99
N ARG A 273 2.08 26.29 14.53
CA ARG A 273 0.81 26.72 15.15
C ARG A 273 -0.31 25.84 14.59
N LEU A 274 -1.05 25.15 15.45
CA LEU A 274 -2.12 24.23 15.06
C LEU A 274 -3.50 24.91 15.04
N THR A 275 -3.73 25.93 15.87
CA THR A 275 -5.02 26.64 15.93
C THR A 275 -4.87 28.13 15.63
N ASN A 276 -5.90 28.73 15.03
CA ASN A 276 -6.00 30.18 14.81
C ASN A 276 -7.43 30.67 15.07
N ILE A 277 -7.92 30.48 16.30
CA ILE A 277 -9.33 30.69 16.65
C ILE A 277 -9.59 32.14 17.07
N GLY A 278 -8.57 32.86 17.57
CA GLY A 278 -8.76 34.20 18.13
C GLY A 278 -9.49 34.19 19.48
N ALA A 279 -9.48 33.06 20.17
CA ALA A 279 -10.03 32.84 21.50
C ALA A 279 -8.95 32.23 22.42
N MET A 280 -9.32 31.80 23.62
CA MET A 280 -8.42 31.12 24.55
C MET A 280 -8.39 29.62 24.26
N SER A 281 -7.48 29.14 23.42
CA SER A 281 -7.29 27.71 23.13
C SER A 281 -6.16 27.14 23.99
N TRP A 282 -6.46 26.16 24.85
CA TRP A 282 -5.52 25.67 25.86
C TRP A 282 -5.74 24.20 26.26
N ALA A 283 -4.85 23.67 27.09
CA ALA A 283 -4.81 22.27 27.52
C ALA A 283 -4.91 21.26 26.35
N PRO A 284 -3.99 21.33 25.37
CA PRO A 284 -3.97 20.36 24.28
C PRO A 284 -3.51 18.99 24.78
N TYR A 285 -4.09 17.92 24.25
CA TYR A 285 -3.66 16.55 24.53
C TYR A 285 -3.78 15.70 23.27
N TYR A 286 -2.77 14.87 22.99
CA TYR A 286 -2.79 14.00 21.81
C TYR A 286 -3.76 12.83 21.98
N HIS A 287 -4.46 12.48 20.90
CA HIS A 287 -5.04 11.15 20.78
C HIS A 287 -3.91 10.11 20.65
N PRO A 288 -4.03 8.87 21.22
CA PRO A 288 -2.97 7.86 21.13
C PRO A 288 -2.52 7.48 19.71
N SER A 289 -3.33 7.75 18.69
CA SER A 289 -2.92 7.57 17.29
C SER A 289 -1.88 8.58 16.80
N GLY A 290 -1.78 9.76 17.45
CA GLY A 290 -0.91 10.86 17.03
C GLY A 290 -1.48 11.74 15.90
N ASP A 291 -2.63 11.39 15.32
CA ASP A 291 -3.18 12.07 14.14
C ASP A 291 -3.86 13.42 14.44
N TYR A 292 -4.35 13.58 15.69
CA TYR A 292 -5.05 14.78 16.13
C TYR A 292 -4.88 15.01 17.63
N LEU A 293 -5.27 16.21 18.06
CA LEU A 293 -5.30 16.64 19.44
C LEU A 293 -6.71 17.04 19.83
N ILE A 294 -7.02 16.90 21.11
CA ILE A 294 -8.16 17.54 21.76
C ILE A 294 -7.66 18.70 22.60
N PHE A 295 -8.42 19.79 22.67
CA PHE A 295 -8.08 20.98 23.44
C PHE A 295 -9.34 21.69 23.93
N THR A 296 -9.17 22.67 24.82
CA THR A 296 -10.26 23.47 25.39
C THR A 296 -10.28 24.86 24.78
N THR A 297 -11.45 25.40 24.44
CA THR A 297 -11.58 26.80 23.99
C THR A 297 -12.82 27.51 24.50
N ASN A 298 -12.71 28.83 24.72
CA ASN A 298 -13.83 29.70 25.09
C ASN A 298 -14.45 30.46 23.90
N LYS A 299 -14.37 29.87 22.70
CA LYS A 299 -14.89 30.44 21.44
C LYS A 299 -16.34 30.93 21.55
N HIS A 300 -17.15 30.33 22.42
CA HIS A 300 -18.58 30.62 22.60
C HIS A 300 -18.90 31.59 23.74
N GLY A 301 -17.88 32.22 24.34
CA GLY A 301 -18.05 33.25 25.35
C GLY A 301 -17.13 33.04 26.55
N PHE A 302 -16.85 34.13 27.27
CA PHE A 302 -15.86 34.10 28.35
C PHE A 302 -16.11 33.04 29.40
N GLY A 303 -17.38 32.75 29.74
CA GLY A 303 -17.77 31.75 30.72
C GLY A 303 -18.20 30.39 30.17
N ASN A 304 -18.08 30.17 28.86
CA ASN A 304 -18.35 28.88 28.24
C ASN A 304 -17.09 28.27 27.64
N PHE A 305 -16.55 27.23 28.25
CA PHE A 305 -15.40 26.47 27.74
C PHE A 305 -15.86 25.12 27.24
N GLU A 306 -15.45 24.79 26.02
CA GLU A 306 -15.83 23.58 25.32
C GLU A 306 -14.60 22.85 24.79
N LEU A 307 -14.74 21.55 24.62
CA LEU A 307 -13.75 20.69 24.01
C LEU A 307 -13.82 20.78 22.49
N TYR A 308 -12.65 20.83 21.85
CA TYR A 308 -12.48 20.90 20.41
C TYR A 308 -11.36 19.95 19.96
N LEU A 309 -11.45 19.46 18.72
CA LEU A 309 -10.40 18.69 18.07
C LEU A 309 -9.66 19.55 17.04
N VAL A 310 -8.38 19.28 16.85
CA VAL A 310 -7.57 19.83 15.75
C VAL A 310 -6.62 18.77 15.23
N ARG A 311 -6.38 18.75 13.91
CA ARG A 311 -5.43 17.80 13.32
C ARG A 311 -4.00 18.09 13.78
N ALA A 312 -3.21 17.04 14.00
CA ALA A 312 -1.83 17.18 14.44
C ALA A 312 -0.91 17.80 13.38
N ASP A 313 -1.30 17.73 12.10
CA ASP A 313 -0.62 18.42 10.99
C ASP A 313 -1.03 19.89 10.84
N GLY A 314 -2.00 20.37 11.64
CA GLY A 314 -2.49 21.75 11.63
C GLY A 314 -3.30 22.10 10.37
N LYS A 315 -3.74 21.11 9.60
CA LYS A 315 -4.67 21.31 8.47
C LYS A 315 -6.10 21.30 8.98
N GLU A 316 -7.02 21.82 8.16
CA GLU A 316 -8.46 21.93 8.44
C GLU A 316 -8.82 22.79 9.67
N GLU A 317 -10.10 23.13 9.77
CA GLU A 317 -10.63 23.90 10.91
C GLU A 317 -10.90 23.01 12.12
N PRO A 318 -10.71 23.51 13.35
CA PRO A 318 -11.04 22.76 14.56
C PRO A 318 -12.53 22.39 14.69
N VAL A 319 -12.79 21.17 15.15
CA VAL A 319 -14.15 20.59 15.28
C VAL A 319 -14.61 20.65 16.73
N ARG A 320 -15.86 21.13 16.98
CA ARG A 320 -16.45 21.15 18.33
C ARG A 320 -16.80 19.73 18.81
N VAL A 321 -16.46 19.40 20.06
CA VAL A 321 -16.76 18.11 20.71
C VAL A 321 -17.92 18.25 21.69
N THR A 322 -17.82 19.14 22.68
CA THR A 322 -18.87 19.34 23.70
C THR A 322 -19.73 20.55 23.39
N ASP A 323 -20.98 20.53 23.85
CA ASP A 323 -21.95 21.61 23.70
C ASP A 323 -22.69 21.95 25.01
N THR A 324 -22.16 21.49 26.14
CA THR A 324 -22.77 21.68 27.46
C THR A 324 -22.32 23.00 28.10
N ASP A 325 -23.27 23.94 28.27
CA ASP A 325 -23.03 25.23 28.92
C ASP A 325 -22.25 25.13 30.26
N GLY A 326 -21.12 25.84 30.32
CA GLY A 326 -20.32 26.05 31.51
C GLY A 326 -18.84 25.83 31.25
N PHE A 327 -18.28 24.82 31.89
CA PHE A 327 -16.88 24.49 31.73
C PHE A 327 -16.75 23.02 31.43
N ASP A 328 -16.27 22.69 30.24
CA ASP A 328 -15.66 21.43 29.87
C ASP A 328 -14.22 21.73 29.43
N GLY A 329 -13.24 21.14 30.11
CA GLY A 329 -11.84 21.40 29.83
C GLY A 329 -10.89 20.39 30.43
N LEU A 330 -9.59 20.58 30.21
CA LEU A 330 -8.53 19.65 30.64
C LEU A 330 -8.77 18.21 30.12
N PRO A 331 -8.98 18.03 28.80
CA PRO A 331 -9.28 16.73 28.21
C PRO A 331 -8.04 15.83 28.17
N VAL A 332 -8.23 14.54 28.45
CA VAL A 332 -7.18 13.52 28.40
C VAL A 332 -7.76 12.23 27.84
N PHE A 333 -7.19 11.73 26.76
CA PHE A 333 -7.50 10.40 26.23
C PHE A 333 -6.85 9.31 27.08
N LEU A 334 -7.54 8.19 27.25
CA LEU A 334 -6.93 7.01 27.86
C LEU A 334 -5.98 6.34 26.85
N PRO A 335 -4.96 5.57 27.31
CA PRO A 335 -3.95 4.97 26.42
C PRO A 335 -4.51 4.04 25.34
N ASP A 336 -5.71 3.48 25.55
CA ASP A 336 -6.40 2.62 24.59
C ASP A 336 -7.07 3.38 23.43
N GLY A 337 -7.19 4.70 23.53
CA GLY A 337 -7.88 5.55 22.55
C GLY A 337 -9.41 5.40 22.53
N LYS A 338 -9.98 4.60 23.44
CA LYS A 338 -11.42 4.26 23.43
C LYS A 338 -12.24 5.10 24.40
N ARG A 339 -11.58 5.90 25.24
CA ARG A 339 -12.23 6.70 26.28
C ARG A 339 -11.59 8.06 26.39
N LEU A 340 -12.41 9.05 26.70
CA LEU A 340 -12.02 10.42 26.98
C LEU A 340 -12.40 10.79 28.41
N SER A 341 -11.48 11.43 29.13
CA SER A 341 -11.71 12.05 30.42
C SER A 341 -11.59 13.57 30.32
N TRP A 342 -12.40 14.32 31.06
CA TRP A 342 -12.30 15.78 31.12
C TRP A 342 -12.88 16.32 32.43
N THR A 343 -12.49 17.54 32.78
CA THR A 343 -13.07 18.27 33.92
C THR A 343 -14.31 19.02 33.46
N SER A 344 -15.42 18.86 34.18
CA SER A 344 -16.69 19.51 33.87
C SER A 344 -17.39 20.13 35.09
N THR A 345 -18.12 21.21 34.86
CA THR A 345 -19.07 21.82 35.83
C THR A 345 -20.53 21.43 35.58
N ARG A 346 -20.77 20.39 34.77
CA ARG A 346 -22.11 19.83 34.49
C ARG A 346 -22.84 19.21 35.70
N THR A 347 -22.27 19.31 36.89
CA THR A 347 -22.87 18.85 38.15
C THR A 347 -23.98 19.79 38.62
N ALA A 348 -24.92 19.28 39.44
CA ALA A 348 -25.98 20.11 40.04
C ALA A 348 -25.42 21.23 40.95
N SER A 349 -24.25 21.02 41.57
CA SER A 349 -23.58 22.01 42.41
C SER A 349 -22.73 23.01 41.62
N LYS A 350 -22.60 22.84 40.30
CA LYS A 350 -21.69 23.61 39.41
C LYS A 350 -20.22 23.57 39.84
N GLN A 351 -19.84 22.63 40.70
CA GLN A 351 -18.45 22.38 41.07
C GLN A 351 -17.76 21.54 39.99
N SER A 352 -16.52 21.90 39.68
CA SER A 352 -15.67 21.18 38.72
C SER A 352 -15.34 19.80 39.24
N GLN A 353 -15.67 18.76 38.46
CA GLN A 353 -15.38 17.36 38.74
C GLN A 353 -14.90 16.67 37.46
N ILE A 354 -14.21 15.53 37.59
CA ILE A 354 -13.72 14.76 36.44
C ILE A 354 -14.83 13.82 35.96
N PHE A 355 -15.02 13.78 34.64
CA PHE A 355 -15.94 12.90 33.93
C PHE A 355 -15.16 12.01 32.96
N MET A 356 -15.76 10.89 32.59
CA MET A 356 -15.25 10.01 31.55
C MET A 356 -16.40 9.49 30.68
N ALA A 357 -16.14 9.32 29.40
CA ALA A 357 -17.05 8.74 28.42
C ALA A 357 -16.30 7.76 27.50
N ASP A 358 -17.07 6.84 26.90
CA ASP A 358 -16.61 6.09 25.73
C ASP A 358 -16.45 7.08 24.56
N TRP A 359 -15.34 6.98 23.84
CA TRP A 359 -14.94 7.85 22.74
C TRP A 359 -15.14 7.14 21.39
N ASP A 360 -15.76 7.82 20.43
CA ASP A 360 -15.88 7.36 19.05
C ASP A 360 -14.78 7.98 18.17
N ASP A 361 -13.62 7.31 18.10
CA ASP A 361 -12.48 7.72 17.27
C ASP A 361 -12.84 7.76 15.78
N ALA A 362 -13.68 6.85 15.29
CA ALA A 362 -14.07 6.83 13.89
C ALA A 362 -14.90 8.06 13.52
N ALA A 363 -15.88 8.43 14.35
CA ALA A 363 -16.64 9.66 14.13
C ALA A 363 -15.76 10.92 14.23
N ALA A 364 -14.80 10.95 15.15
CA ALA A 364 -13.86 12.06 15.29
C ALA A 364 -13.01 12.26 14.03
N ARG A 365 -12.47 11.17 13.48
CA ARG A 365 -11.63 11.20 12.27
C ARG A 365 -12.41 11.62 11.03
N GLN A 366 -13.67 11.19 10.89
CA GLN A 366 -14.57 11.65 9.83
C GLN A 366 -14.79 13.17 9.91
N LEU A 367 -15.12 13.69 11.09
CA LEU A 367 -15.35 15.13 11.28
C LEU A 367 -14.10 15.98 11.03
N LEU A 368 -12.92 15.45 11.34
CA LEU A 368 -11.63 16.10 11.08
C LEU A 368 -11.13 15.93 9.64
N ASN A 369 -11.92 15.28 8.77
CA ASN A 369 -11.48 14.92 7.42
C ASN A 369 -10.13 14.18 7.41
N LEU A 370 -9.79 13.48 8.50
CA LEU A 370 -8.63 12.59 8.55
C LEU A 370 -8.86 11.39 7.63
N ASP A 371 -10.11 10.95 7.57
CA ASP A 371 -10.59 9.83 6.75
C ASP A 371 -10.92 10.23 5.30
N LEU A 372 -10.78 11.52 4.94
CA LEU A 372 -10.78 11.92 3.52
C LEU A 372 -9.47 11.53 2.81
N ASN A 373 -8.52 10.94 3.54
CA ASN A 373 -7.65 9.92 2.97
C ASN A 373 -8.33 8.56 3.13
N ILE A 374 -8.63 7.98 1.97
CA ILE A 374 -9.33 6.73 1.65
C ILE A 374 -8.79 5.44 2.37
N THR A 375 -8.01 5.56 3.45
CA THR A 375 -7.34 4.47 4.18
C THR A 375 -8.11 3.91 5.39
N ASP A 376 -9.03 4.65 6.03
CA ASP A 376 -9.66 4.20 7.29
C ASP A 376 -10.92 3.34 7.13
N GLU A 377 -11.67 3.44 6.02
CA GLU A 377 -12.71 2.45 5.68
C GLU A 377 -12.12 1.07 5.40
N ASP A 378 -11.01 1.03 4.66
CA ASP A 378 -10.34 -0.21 4.27
C ASP A 378 -9.66 -0.86 5.49
N LYS A 379 -9.03 -0.05 6.36
CA LYS A 379 -8.50 -0.51 7.65
C LYS A 379 -9.60 -1.03 8.57
N SER A 380 -10.72 -0.32 8.68
CA SER A 380 -11.88 -0.77 9.47
C SER A 380 -12.46 -2.08 8.92
N ALA A 381 -12.57 -2.21 7.58
CA ALA A 381 -12.99 -3.44 6.94
C ALA A 381 -12.02 -4.60 7.20
N ALA A 382 -10.71 -4.34 7.21
CA ALA A 382 -9.69 -5.32 7.54
C ALA A 382 -9.78 -5.77 9.00
N LEU A 383 -9.93 -4.84 9.94
CA LEU A 383 -10.09 -5.16 11.37
C LEU A 383 -11.38 -5.93 11.64
N ALA A 384 -12.50 -5.51 11.04
CA ALA A 384 -13.77 -6.24 11.15
C ALA A 384 -13.68 -7.65 10.54
N ALA A 385 -12.96 -7.82 9.42
CA ALA A 385 -12.69 -9.12 8.85
C ALA A 385 -11.86 -9.98 9.82
N ALA A 386 -10.81 -9.41 10.44
CA ALA A 386 -9.96 -10.10 11.40
C ALA A 386 -10.73 -10.54 12.65
N GLU A 387 -11.58 -9.67 13.20
CA GLU A 387 -12.45 -10.00 14.34
C GLU A 387 -13.47 -11.10 14.03
N SER A 388 -13.93 -11.17 12.78
CA SER A 388 -14.95 -12.14 12.34
C SER A 388 -14.36 -13.43 11.77
N SER A 389 -13.05 -13.50 11.59
CA SER A 389 -12.32 -14.62 10.98
C SER A 389 -11.88 -15.66 12.00
N ASP A 390 -11.78 -16.92 11.58
CA ASP A 390 -11.35 -18.03 12.43
C ASP A 390 -10.16 -18.77 11.78
N PRO A 391 -9.09 -19.09 12.54
CA PRO A 391 -7.92 -19.77 11.98
C PRO A 391 -8.18 -21.21 11.50
N GLY A 392 -9.43 -21.68 11.55
CA GLY A 392 -9.90 -22.97 11.05
C GLY A 392 -10.14 -23.05 9.55
N PHE A 393 -9.82 -22.02 8.76
CA PHE A 393 -10.03 -21.94 7.31
C PHE A 393 -11.52 -22.01 6.94
N LEU A 394 -12.33 -21.10 7.48
CA LEU A 394 -13.74 -21.08 7.12
C LEU A 394 -13.92 -20.53 5.69
N PRO A 395 -14.73 -21.16 4.82
CA PRO A 395 -15.00 -20.60 3.49
C PRO A 395 -15.53 -19.17 3.51
N THR A 396 -16.25 -18.80 4.58
CA THR A 396 -16.75 -17.44 4.82
C THR A 396 -15.65 -16.41 5.03
N ASP A 397 -14.47 -16.82 5.49
CA ASP A 397 -13.35 -15.91 5.74
C ASP A 397 -12.71 -15.50 4.40
N SER A 398 -12.44 -16.49 3.55
CA SER A 398 -12.06 -16.27 2.15
C SER A 398 -13.08 -15.40 1.40
N MET A 399 -14.38 -15.66 1.61
CA MET A 399 -15.44 -14.88 0.99
C MET A 399 -15.43 -13.40 1.41
N ARG A 400 -15.13 -13.09 2.68
CA ARG A 400 -15.02 -11.68 3.14
C ARG A 400 -13.85 -10.95 2.48
N HIS A 401 -12.71 -11.63 2.33
CA HIS A 401 -11.56 -11.07 1.64
C HIS A 401 -11.85 -10.81 0.16
N VAL A 402 -12.44 -11.80 -0.53
CA VAL A 402 -12.82 -11.64 -1.93
C VAL A 402 -13.89 -10.56 -2.12
N ASP A 403 -14.91 -10.49 -1.23
CA ASP A 403 -15.94 -9.45 -1.28
C ASP A 403 -15.31 -8.06 -1.28
N PHE A 404 -14.40 -7.79 -0.34
CA PHE A 404 -13.73 -6.51 -0.24
C PHE A 404 -12.85 -6.23 -1.46
N LEU A 405 -12.01 -7.19 -1.87
CA LEU A 405 -11.07 -6.98 -2.96
C LEU A 405 -11.80 -6.75 -4.28
N ALA A 406 -12.90 -7.47 -4.54
CA ALA A 406 -13.66 -7.41 -5.78
C ALA A 406 -14.74 -6.31 -5.83
N ARG A 407 -14.76 -5.35 -4.88
CA ARG A 407 -15.79 -4.30 -4.91
C ARG A 407 -15.63 -3.37 -6.12
N PRO A 408 -16.74 -2.89 -6.70
CA PRO A 408 -16.70 -2.01 -7.86
C PRO A 408 -15.92 -0.69 -7.64
N ASP A 409 -15.91 -0.18 -6.41
CA ASP A 409 -15.22 1.06 -6.01
C ASP A 409 -13.70 0.91 -5.89
N LEU A 410 -13.18 -0.34 -5.89
CA LEU A 410 -11.75 -0.63 -6.09
C LEU A 410 -11.37 -0.61 -7.59
N GLY A 411 -12.33 -0.39 -8.50
CA GLY A 411 -12.07 -0.07 -9.91
C GLY A 411 -11.22 -1.10 -10.66
N GLY A 412 -11.18 -2.35 -10.20
CA GLY A 412 -10.41 -3.45 -10.78
C GLY A 412 -8.92 -3.44 -10.46
N ARG A 413 -8.51 -2.69 -9.44
CA ARG A 413 -7.18 -2.75 -8.80
C ARG A 413 -6.00 -2.69 -9.77
N LEU A 414 -6.07 -1.86 -10.82
CA LEU A 414 -4.92 -1.68 -11.70
C LEU A 414 -3.74 -1.07 -10.93
N THR A 415 -2.54 -1.60 -11.15
CA THR A 415 -1.29 -1.12 -10.54
C THR A 415 -1.19 0.41 -10.53
N GLY A 416 -0.88 0.99 -9.37
CA GLY A 416 -0.72 2.44 -9.16
C GLY A 416 -2.03 3.25 -9.09
N THR A 417 -3.21 2.63 -9.27
CA THR A 417 -4.50 3.32 -9.13
C THR A 417 -4.92 3.47 -7.67
N ALA A 418 -5.89 4.36 -7.42
CA ALA A 418 -6.48 4.50 -6.08
C ALA A 418 -7.05 3.16 -5.56
N GLY A 419 -7.67 2.35 -6.42
CA GLY A 419 -8.24 1.06 -6.02
C GLY A 419 -7.21 0.01 -5.63
N GLU A 420 -6.06 -0.04 -6.29
CA GLU A 420 -4.93 -0.90 -5.88
C GLU A 420 -4.29 -0.41 -4.58
N LYS A 421 -4.20 0.91 -4.39
CA LYS A 421 -3.80 1.48 -3.10
C LYS A 421 -4.77 1.06 -1.98
N ARG A 422 -6.08 1.07 -2.21
CA ARG A 422 -7.07 0.59 -1.25
C ARG A 422 -6.89 -0.88 -0.89
N ALA A 423 -6.74 -1.74 -1.89
CA ALA A 423 -6.49 -3.17 -1.69
C ALA A 423 -5.22 -3.43 -0.86
N THR A 424 -4.12 -2.75 -1.20
CA THR A 424 -2.84 -2.90 -0.49
C THR A 424 -2.93 -2.39 0.96
N ALA A 425 -3.69 -1.33 1.22
CA ALA A 425 -3.94 -0.84 2.58
C ALA A 425 -4.75 -1.85 3.42
N TYR A 426 -5.80 -2.46 2.84
CA TYR A 426 -6.58 -3.51 3.50
C TYR A 426 -5.72 -4.71 3.89
N VAL A 427 -4.87 -5.20 2.96
CA VAL A 427 -3.99 -6.35 3.22
C VAL A 427 -2.98 -6.02 4.33
N ALA A 428 -2.37 -4.84 4.31
CA ALA A 428 -1.42 -4.41 5.34
C ALA A 428 -2.10 -4.34 6.73
N ALA A 429 -3.28 -3.71 6.81
CA ALA A 429 -4.05 -3.61 8.05
C ALA A 429 -4.49 -4.98 8.59
N TYR A 430 -4.90 -5.90 7.73
CA TYR A 430 -5.27 -7.24 8.13
C TYR A 430 -4.08 -7.99 8.72
N LEU A 431 -2.92 -7.96 8.05
CA LEU A 431 -1.69 -8.60 8.54
C LEU A 431 -1.19 -7.97 9.85
N GLU A 432 -1.24 -6.65 9.98
CA GLU A 432 -0.93 -5.93 11.21
C GLU A 432 -1.81 -6.40 12.38
N SER A 433 -3.12 -6.57 12.16
CA SER A 433 -4.07 -7.03 13.18
C SER A 433 -3.76 -8.45 13.71
N LEU A 434 -3.09 -9.27 12.89
CA LEU A 434 -2.66 -10.62 13.24
C LEU A 434 -1.31 -10.62 14.00
N GLY A 435 -0.68 -9.46 14.16
CA GLY A 435 0.61 -9.28 14.83
C GLY A 435 1.82 -9.48 13.92
N PHE A 436 1.67 -9.32 12.60
CA PHE A 436 2.82 -9.18 11.70
C PHE A 436 3.43 -7.78 11.83
N GLU A 437 4.75 -7.71 11.69
CA GLU A 437 5.51 -6.47 11.72
C GLU A 437 5.74 -5.94 10.29
N PRO A 438 5.87 -4.62 10.10
CA PRO A 438 6.21 -4.04 8.81
C PRO A 438 7.58 -4.50 8.31
N ALA A 439 7.68 -4.87 7.03
CA ALA A 439 8.92 -5.32 6.39
C ALA A 439 9.15 -4.71 5.00
N GLY A 440 8.45 -3.62 4.69
CA GLY A 440 8.75 -2.76 3.56
C GLY A 440 9.77 -1.68 3.91
N GLU A 441 9.74 -0.59 3.17
CA GLU A 441 10.67 0.53 3.33
C GLU A 441 10.36 1.35 4.59
N ASN A 442 11.40 1.91 5.20
CA ASN A 442 11.29 2.90 6.30
C ASN A 442 10.40 2.47 7.48
N GLY A 443 10.35 1.16 7.77
CA GLY A 443 9.50 0.63 8.85
C GLY A 443 8.01 0.58 8.52
N THR A 444 7.65 0.64 7.23
CA THR A 444 6.27 0.50 6.75
C THR A 444 6.01 -0.90 6.19
N PHE A 445 4.74 -1.23 5.91
CA PHE A 445 4.38 -2.45 5.19
C PHE A 445 4.59 -2.35 3.68
N PHE A 446 5.01 -1.20 3.14
CA PHE A 446 4.97 -0.94 1.70
C PHE A 446 6.37 -0.93 1.09
N HIS A 447 6.50 -1.54 -0.08
CA HIS A 447 7.69 -1.49 -0.94
C HIS A 447 7.30 -0.90 -2.29
N SER A 448 7.85 0.26 -2.64
CA SER A 448 7.43 1.06 -3.79
C SER A 448 8.31 0.75 -5.00
N PHE A 449 7.74 0.78 -6.20
CA PHE A 449 8.51 0.55 -7.43
C PHE A 449 7.95 1.36 -8.60
N ASP A 450 8.82 1.71 -9.54
CA ASP A 450 8.41 2.35 -10.78
C ASP A 450 7.99 1.32 -11.83
N PHE A 451 6.94 1.64 -12.58
CA PHE A 451 6.54 0.86 -13.74
C PHE A 451 6.13 1.75 -14.92
N PRO A 452 6.14 1.24 -16.16
CA PRO A 452 5.59 1.98 -17.30
C PRO A 452 4.06 2.12 -17.20
N ALA A 453 3.53 3.34 -17.00
CA ALA A 453 2.09 3.61 -16.81
C ALA A 453 1.37 4.07 -18.09
N GLY A 454 1.78 3.52 -19.21
CA GLY A 454 1.20 3.82 -20.51
C GLY A 454 2.05 4.75 -21.37
N SER A 455 1.64 4.86 -22.64
CA SER A 455 2.23 5.82 -23.56
C SER A 455 1.15 6.53 -24.36
N THR A 456 1.39 7.78 -24.73
CA THR A 456 0.47 8.59 -25.54
C THR A 456 1.22 9.23 -26.69
N LEU A 457 0.58 9.26 -27.87
CA LEU A 457 1.08 10.02 -29.01
C LEU A 457 0.92 11.51 -28.72
N THR A 458 1.97 12.29 -28.96
CA THR A 458 1.93 13.75 -28.82
C THR A 458 1.59 14.42 -30.15
N ASN A 459 1.28 15.72 -30.09
CA ASN A 459 1.01 16.53 -31.28
C ASN A 459 2.26 16.75 -32.16
N ALA A 460 3.44 16.30 -31.72
CA ALA A 460 4.69 16.39 -32.49
C ALA A 460 4.79 15.35 -33.63
N ASN A 461 3.92 14.34 -33.65
CA ASN A 461 3.98 13.27 -34.65
C ASN A 461 3.71 13.77 -36.06
N GLN A 462 4.68 13.59 -36.95
CA GLN A 462 4.57 13.93 -38.37
C GLN A 462 5.32 12.90 -39.22
N MET A 463 4.76 12.49 -40.35
CA MET A 463 5.45 11.63 -41.33
C MET A 463 5.24 12.18 -42.73
N THR A 464 6.31 12.17 -43.51
CA THR A 464 6.29 12.55 -44.93
C THR A 464 6.89 11.42 -45.74
N VAL A 465 6.21 11.04 -46.83
CA VAL A 465 6.73 10.09 -47.81
C VAL A 465 6.68 10.72 -49.19
N SER A 466 7.83 10.75 -49.86
CA SER A 466 7.99 11.27 -51.23
C SER A 466 7.43 12.69 -51.44
N GLY A 467 7.44 13.52 -50.39
CA GLY A 467 6.92 14.89 -50.40
C GLY A 467 5.47 15.06 -49.94
N SER A 468 4.73 13.96 -49.76
CA SER A 468 3.35 13.96 -49.25
C SER A 468 3.33 13.77 -47.74
N LYS A 469 2.64 14.67 -47.02
CA LYS A 469 2.42 14.55 -45.57
C LYS A 469 1.27 13.57 -45.31
N LEU A 470 1.48 12.63 -44.40
CA LEU A 470 0.51 11.60 -44.05
C LEU A 470 -0.32 11.97 -42.80
N GLU A 471 -1.59 11.58 -42.78
CA GLU A 471 -2.52 11.82 -41.66
C GLU A 471 -2.35 10.74 -40.56
N LEU A 472 -2.10 11.17 -39.31
CA LEU A 472 -1.89 10.28 -38.17
C LEU A 472 -3.19 9.51 -37.83
N ASN A 473 -3.06 8.23 -37.48
CA ASN A 473 -4.15 7.29 -37.17
C ASN A 473 -5.07 6.93 -38.37
N LYS A 474 -4.78 7.46 -39.56
CA LYS A 474 -5.50 7.15 -40.80
C LYS A 474 -4.59 6.56 -41.86
N ASP A 475 -3.50 7.26 -42.18
CA ASP A 475 -2.53 6.84 -43.19
C ASP A 475 -1.33 6.14 -42.57
N TRP A 476 -0.94 6.56 -41.36
CA TRP A 476 0.20 6.03 -40.62
C TRP A 476 0.03 6.13 -39.10
N GLN A 477 0.82 5.36 -38.36
CA GLN A 477 0.88 5.39 -36.90
C GLN A 477 2.26 4.95 -36.39
N PRO A 478 2.87 5.61 -35.38
CA PRO A 478 4.05 5.09 -34.70
C PRO A 478 3.74 3.80 -33.92
N LEU A 479 4.77 2.99 -33.69
CA LEU A 479 4.69 1.89 -32.73
C LEU A 479 5.12 2.36 -31.34
N ALA A 480 4.53 1.81 -30.28
CA ALA A 480 4.79 2.24 -28.89
C ALA A 480 6.27 2.13 -28.47
N PHE A 481 7.02 1.20 -29.06
CA PHE A 481 8.46 1.02 -28.82
C PHE A 481 9.36 1.88 -29.72
N SER A 482 8.80 2.73 -30.60
CA SER A 482 9.57 3.57 -31.52
C SER A 482 10.49 4.55 -30.78
N LYS A 483 11.67 4.80 -31.34
CA LYS A 483 12.52 5.93 -30.96
C LYS A 483 11.76 7.25 -31.10
N GLU A 484 11.94 8.14 -30.13
CA GLU A 484 11.43 9.51 -30.16
C GLU A 484 12.37 10.45 -30.93
N GLY A 485 11.80 11.53 -31.46
CA GLY A 485 12.51 12.59 -32.16
C GLY A 485 12.45 12.49 -33.68
N GLU A 486 13.28 13.28 -34.33
CA GLU A 486 13.33 13.38 -35.79
C GLU A 486 14.18 12.28 -36.42
N THR A 487 13.71 11.77 -37.54
CA THR A 487 14.43 10.83 -38.39
C THR A 487 14.55 11.41 -39.79
N ASP A 488 15.80 11.56 -40.22
CA ASP A 488 16.19 12.20 -41.47
C ASP A 488 15.44 11.63 -42.69
N GLN A 489 15.27 12.47 -43.71
CA GLN A 489 14.69 12.06 -44.98
C GLN A 489 15.68 11.22 -45.80
N THR A 490 15.48 9.91 -45.83
CA THR A 490 16.34 8.97 -46.58
C THR A 490 15.53 8.02 -47.47
N GLY A 491 16.22 7.28 -48.34
CA GLY A 491 15.58 6.34 -49.27
C GLY A 491 14.90 5.17 -48.54
N ILE A 492 13.94 4.52 -49.21
CA ILE A 492 13.25 3.34 -48.69
C ILE A 492 13.71 2.07 -49.43
N VAL A 493 13.99 1.00 -48.69
CA VAL A 493 14.24 -0.36 -49.22
C VAL A 493 13.18 -1.32 -48.74
N PHE A 494 12.72 -2.22 -49.61
CA PHE A 494 11.81 -3.29 -49.23
C PHE A 494 12.59 -4.55 -48.88
N ALA A 495 12.42 -5.05 -47.66
CA ALA A 495 13.09 -6.24 -47.14
C ALA A 495 12.09 -7.38 -46.86
N GLY A 496 11.09 -7.56 -47.72
CA GLY A 496 10.12 -8.65 -47.59
C GLY A 496 9.45 -8.71 -46.22
N TYR A 497 9.60 -9.82 -45.51
CA TYR A 497 9.07 -10.00 -44.15
C TYR A 497 10.01 -9.50 -43.03
N GLY A 498 11.23 -9.05 -43.35
CA GLY A 498 12.15 -8.44 -42.39
C GLY A 498 12.72 -9.40 -41.34
N MET A 499 12.77 -10.69 -41.62
CA MET A 499 13.20 -11.74 -40.68
C MET A 499 14.61 -12.25 -41.01
N GLN A 500 15.37 -12.56 -39.96
CA GLN A 500 16.61 -13.35 -40.02
C GLN A 500 16.45 -14.62 -39.19
N ILE A 501 16.51 -15.77 -39.84
CA ILE A 501 16.29 -17.10 -39.26
C ILE A 501 17.52 -17.96 -39.55
N PRO A 502 18.29 -18.34 -38.53
CA PRO A 502 19.44 -19.21 -38.70
C PRO A 502 19.09 -20.56 -39.34
N ALA A 503 20.07 -21.12 -40.06
CA ALA A 503 19.99 -22.50 -40.52
C ALA A 503 19.86 -23.47 -39.32
N SER A 504 19.08 -24.52 -39.51
CA SER A 504 18.94 -25.63 -38.54
C SER A 504 18.83 -26.95 -39.30
N ASP A 505 18.95 -28.09 -38.61
CA ASP A 505 18.85 -29.41 -39.23
C ASP A 505 17.65 -29.52 -40.17
N GLY A 506 17.91 -29.62 -41.48
CA GLY A 506 16.92 -29.79 -42.53
C GLY A 506 16.20 -28.53 -43.03
N THR A 507 16.55 -27.31 -42.58
CA THR A 507 15.95 -26.06 -43.09
C THR A 507 17.00 -25.01 -43.45
N PRO A 508 16.98 -24.45 -44.67
CA PRO A 508 17.92 -23.40 -45.06
C PRO A 508 17.72 -22.13 -44.21
N GLU A 509 18.76 -21.31 -44.17
CA GLU A 509 18.72 -19.95 -43.63
C GLU A 509 17.68 -19.10 -44.38
N TYR A 510 16.96 -18.25 -43.64
CA TYR A 510 16.05 -17.26 -44.22
C TYR A 510 16.48 -15.88 -43.74
N ASP A 511 17.07 -15.09 -44.61
CA ASP A 511 17.52 -13.73 -44.29
C ASP A 511 16.99 -12.74 -45.33
N SER A 512 16.02 -11.93 -44.90
CA SER A 512 15.36 -10.92 -45.73
C SER A 512 16.28 -9.78 -46.19
N TYR A 513 17.50 -9.68 -45.64
CA TYR A 513 18.45 -8.59 -45.87
C TYR A 513 19.62 -9.00 -46.78
N VAL A 514 19.64 -10.25 -47.26
CA VAL A 514 20.69 -10.74 -48.17
C VAL A 514 20.78 -9.84 -49.41
N HIS A 515 22.00 -9.34 -49.67
CA HIS A 515 22.32 -8.41 -50.76
C HIS A 515 21.54 -7.08 -50.75
N LEU A 516 20.97 -6.67 -49.61
CA LEU A 516 20.23 -5.41 -49.46
C LEU A 516 21.03 -4.38 -48.65
N ALA A 517 21.29 -3.21 -49.24
CA ALA A 517 21.97 -2.11 -48.56
C ALA A 517 20.99 -1.33 -47.67
N VAL A 518 20.93 -1.65 -46.37
CA VAL A 518 19.98 -1.03 -45.42
C VAL A 518 20.55 0.12 -44.59
N GLY A 519 21.87 0.20 -44.46
CA GLY A 519 22.54 1.22 -43.65
C GLY A 519 22.14 2.64 -44.05
N GLY A 520 21.64 3.42 -43.11
CA GLY A 520 21.22 4.81 -43.35
C GLY A 520 19.85 4.97 -44.03
N GLN A 521 19.14 3.89 -44.35
CA GLN A 521 17.86 3.93 -45.08
C GLN A 521 16.66 3.58 -44.20
N TRP A 522 15.46 3.87 -44.69
CA TRP A 522 14.22 3.34 -44.14
C TRP A 522 13.96 1.94 -44.70
N VAL A 523 13.67 0.98 -43.84
CA VAL A 523 13.37 -0.40 -44.26
C VAL A 523 11.87 -0.63 -44.19
N MET A 524 11.24 -0.94 -45.33
CA MET A 524 9.84 -1.37 -45.38
C MET A 524 9.74 -2.90 -45.32
N VAL A 525 8.87 -3.40 -44.44
CA VAL A 525 8.64 -4.84 -44.25
C VAL A 525 7.15 -5.14 -44.10
N LEU A 526 6.76 -6.36 -44.47
CA LEU A 526 5.46 -6.91 -44.15
C LEU A 526 5.38 -7.24 -42.66
N ARG A 527 4.29 -6.83 -42.00
CA ARG A 527 4.12 -6.94 -40.54
C ARG A 527 4.09 -8.39 -40.04
N ASP A 528 3.52 -9.30 -40.82
CA ASP A 528 3.26 -10.69 -40.41
C ASP A 528 4.38 -11.64 -40.88
N MET A 529 4.06 -12.88 -41.19
CA MET A 529 4.98 -13.86 -41.79
C MET A 529 4.33 -14.44 -43.05
N PRO A 530 5.08 -15.16 -43.91
CA PRO A 530 4.51 -15.82 -45.08
C PRO A 530 3.26 -16.64 -44.74
N GLN A 531 2.23 -16.59 -45.58
CA GLN A 531 0.92 -17.21 -45.29
C GLN A 531 0.68 -18.56 -45.97
N ASP A 532 1.40 -18.88 -47.04
CA ASP A 532 1.28 -20.10 -47.84
C ASP A 532 2.41 -21.10 -47.52
N ILE A 533 2.83 -21.16 -46.27
CA ILE A 533 3.90 -22.04 -45.74
C ILE A 533 3.34 -23.22 -44.95
N THR A 534 4.15 -24.28 -44.82
CA THR A 534 3.76 -25.44 -44.01
C THR A 534 3.64 -25.06 -42.53
N ALA A 535 2.87 -25.87 -41.80
CA ALA A 535 2.67 -25.68 -40.37
C ALA A 535 3.98 -25.77 -39.56
N GLU A 536 4.99 -26.55 -40.01
CA GLU A 536 6.32 -26.58 -39.38
C GLU A 536 7.08 -25.28 -39.62
N GLN A 537 7.09 -24.80 -40.87
CA GLN A 537 7.76 -23.56 -41.25
C GLN A 537 7.15 -22.37 -40.51
N ARG A 538 5.81 -22.32 -40.38
CA ARG A 538 5.11 -21.24 -39.68
C ARG A 538 5.55 -21.10 -38.23
N GLN A 539 5.68 -22.20 -37.49
CA GLN A 539 6.15 -22.13 -36.09
C GLN A 539 7.61 -21.74 -35.98
N LYS A 540 8.48 -22.23 -36.87
CA LYS A 540 9.87 -21.79 -36.90
C LYS A 540 9.93 -20.28 -37.12
N MET A 541 9.18 -19.77 -38.12
CA MET A 541 9.15 -18.35 -38.50
C MET A 541 8.44 -17.47 -37.47
N ALA A 542 7.43 -17.96 -36.77
CA ALA A 542 6.66 -17.20 -35.78
C ALA A 542 7.56 -16.58 -34.70
N ARG A 543 8.58 -17.32 -34.25
CA ARG A 543 9.61 -16.86 -33.29
C ARG A 543 10.38 -15.62 -33.75
N TYR A 544 10.47 -15.42 -35.06
CA TYR A 544 11.24 -14.34 -35.70
C TYR A 544 10.33 -13.23 -36.28
N SER A 545 9.01 -13.43 -36.23
CA SER A 545 8.04 -12.59 -36.92
C SER A 545 7.57 -11.36 -36.13
N SER A 546 7.93 -11.22 -34.86
CA SER A 546 7.43 -10.11 -34.04
C SER A 546 7.94 -8.75 -34.54
N PRO A 547 7.09 -7.70 -34.62
CA PRO A 547 7.49 -6.38 -35.09
C PRO A 547 8.70 -5.82 -34.33
N ARG A 548 8.77 -6.04 -33.01
CA ARG A 548 9.90 -5.60 -32.19
C ARG A 548 11.21 -6.25 -32.61
N ARG A 549 11.21 -7.57 -32.85
CA ARG A 549 12.42 -8.29 -33.26
C ARG A 549 12.89 -7.85 -34.64
N LYS A 550 11.96 -7.68 -35.59
CA LYS A 550 12.26 -7.13 -36.93
C LYS A 550 12.88 -5.74 -36.85
N ALA A 551 12.35 -4.88 -35.98
CA ALA A 551 12.89 -3.54 -35.73
C ALA A 551 14.31 -3.59 -35.13
N SER A 552 14.57 -4.49 -34.17
CA SER A 552 15.91 -4.70 -33.61
C SER A 552 16.91 -5.15 -34.67
N ILE A 553 16.53 -6.08 -35.56
CA ILE A 553 17.39 -6.54 -36.66
C ILE A 553 17.71 -5.37 -37.61
N ALA A 554 16.70 -4.62 -38.04
CA ALA A 554 16.91 -3.47 -38.93
C ALA A 554 17.84 -2.41 -38.27
N ARG A 555 17.68 -2.16 -36.97
CA ARG A 555 18.57 -1.29 -36.18
C ARG A 555 20.00 -1.80 -36.19
N ASP A 556 20.22 -3.08 -35.91
CA ASP A 556 21.56 -3.67 -35.81
C ASP A 556 22.29 -3.66 -37.16
N LEU A 557 21.54 -3.70 -38.26
CA LEU A 557 22.05 -3.52 -39.62
C LEU A 557 22.22 -2.04 -40.04
N GLY A 558 21.93 -1.09 -39.15
CA GLY A 558 22.16 0.34 -39.34
C GLY A 558 21.05 1.11 -40.05
N ALA A 559 19.82 0.58 -40.12
CA ALA A 559 18.68 1.31 -40.66
C ALA A 559 18.35 2.56 -39.82
N LYS A 560 17.88 3.62 -40.48
CA LYS A 560 17.43 4.87 -39.81
C LYS A 560 16.02 4.75 -39.24
N GLY A 561 15.19 3.93 -39.89
CA GLY A 561 13.81 3.66 -39.47
C GLY A 561 13.25 2.41 -40.13
N ILE A 562 12.15 1.90 -39.61
CA ILE A 562 11.43 0.74 -40.14
C ILE A 562 9.95 1.07 -40.34
N ILE A 563 9.40 0.63 -41.47
CA ILE A 563 8.01 0.85 -41.91
C ILE A 563 7.32 -0.51 -42.03
N PHE A 564 6.27 -0.73 -41.23
CA PHE A 564 5.45 -1.93 -41.28
C PHE A 564 4.21 -1.72 -42.15
N VAL A 565 4.03 -2.60 -43.13
CA VAL A 565 2.83 -2.67 -43.97
C VAL A 565 2.13 -4.01 -43.78
N THR A 566 0.80 -4.00 -43.78
CA THR A 566 -0.01 -5.22 -43.62
C THR A 566 0.07 -6.15 -44.82
N GLY A 567 0.07 -5.57 -46.02
CA GLY A 567 0.05 -6.29 -47.28
C GLY A 567 -1.39 -6.57 -47.75
N PRO A 568 -1.67 -6.45 -49.06
CA PRO A 568 -3.02 -6.57 -49.62
C PRO A 568 -3.59 -8.00 -49.62
N THR A 569 -2.77 -9.04 -49.45
CA THR A 569 -3.27 -10.43 -49.35
C THR A 569 -3.72 -10.82 -47.94
N SER A 570 -3.43 -9.97 -46.94
CA SER A 570 -3.82 -10.20 -45.55
C SER A 570 -5.30 -9.90 -45.31
N LYS A 571 -5.99 -10.74 -44.53
CA LYS A 571 -7.44 -10.64 -44.24
C LYS A 571 -7.75 -9.91 -42.93
N VAL A 572 -6.82 -9.12 -42.40
CA VAL A 572 -7.01 -8.37 -41.14
C VAL A 572 -7.97 -7.19 -41.33
N LYS A 573 -8.80 -6.90 -40.31
CA LYS A 573 -9.75 -5.77 -40.36
C LYS A 573 -9.06 -4.41 -40.25
N ASN A 574 -8.00 -4.30 -39.45
CA ASN A 574 -7.26 -3.07 -39.18
C ASN A 574 -5.85 -3.10 -39.82
N GLN A 575 -5.60 -2.21 -40.79
CA GLN A 575 -4.33 -2.18 -41.54
C GLN A 575 -3.17 -1.55 -40.76
N LEU A 576 -3.44 -0.56 -39.91
CA LEU A 576 -2.42 0.03 -39.03
C LEU A 576 -2.22 -0.86 -37.81
N ILE A 577 -0.96 -1.06 -37.42
CA ILE A 577 -0.65 -1.70 -36.14
C ILE A 577 -1.06 -0.72 -35.03
N ARG A 578 -2.03 -1.13 -34.21
CA ARG A 578 -2.56 -0.32 -33.10
C ARG A 578 -1.41 0.14 -32.19
N PHE A 579 -1.37 1.45 -31.91
CA PHE A 579 -0.50 2.00 -30.88
C PHE A 579 -0.90 1.47 -29.50
N ASP A 580 0.05 0.86 -28.82
CA ASP A 580 -0.15 0.26 -27.51
C ASP A 580 -0.05 1.32 -26.40
N GLN A 581 -1.22 1.70 -25.87
CA GLN A 581 -1.32 2.73 -24.83
C GLN A 581 -1.01 2.20 -23.43
N ALA A 582 -0.95 0.89 -23.21
CA ALA A 582 -0.90 0.27 -21.88
C ALA A 582 0.51 -0.03 -21.34
N ALA A 583 1.55 0.38 -22.07
CA ALA A 583 2.99 0.30 -21.78
C ALA A 583 3.56 -1.00 -21.18
N SER A 584 4.52 -1.58 -21.91
CA SER A 584 5.66 -2.28 -21.30
C SER A 584 6.92 -2.25 -22.17
N GLN A 585 6.95 -1.52 -23.29
CA GLN A 585 8.07 -1.63 -24.22
C GLN A 585 9.06 -0.47 -24.06
N ALA A 586 10.23 -0.79 -23.50
CA ALA A 586 11.40 0.06 -23.61
C ALA A 586 11.63 0.44 -25.08
N SER A 587 11.93 1.73 -25.32
CA SER A 587 12.22 2.25 -26.64
C SER A 587 13.29 1.42 -27.32
N VAL A 588 13.06 1.02 -28.56
CA VAL A 588 14.13 0.56 -29.44
C VAL A 588 14.75 1.82 -30.04
N SER A 589 16.08 1.87 -30.18
CA SER A 589 16.81 3.02 -30.72
C SER A 589 16.63 3.22 -32.24
N ILE A 590 15.46 2.87 -32.79
CA ILE A 590 15.06 3.05 -34.19
C ILE A 590 13.63 3.56 -34.27
N SER A 591 13.35 4.43 -35.25
CA SER A 591 11.99 4.91 -35.51
C SER A 591 11.18 3.83 -36.21
N ALA A 592 10.08 3.41 -35.60
CA ALA A 592 9.27 2.29 -36.05
C ALA A 592 7.83 2.73 -36.26
N VAL A 593 7.34 2.65 -37.49
CA VAL A 593 6.02 3.14 -37.89
C VAL A 593 5.25 2.09 -38.69
N SER A 594 3.93 2.18 -38.70
CA SER A 594 3.05 1.40 -39.56
C SER A 594 2.34 2.33 -40.54
N ILE A 595 2.14 1.89 -41.78
CA ILE A 595 1.38 2.60 -42.82
C ILE A 595 0.28 1.69 -43.40
N THR A 596 -0.74 2.29 -44.01
CA THR A 596 -1.79 1.54 -44.72
C THR A 596 -1.30 0.94 -46.03
N ASN A 597 -2.03 -0.04 -46.55
CA ASN A 597 -1.74 -0.64 -47.85
C ASN A 597 -1.83 0.39 -48.98
N ALA A 598 -2.75 1.36 -48.89
CA ALA A 598 -2.90 2.42 -49.88
C ALA A 598 -1.61 3.26 -50.02
N VAL A 599 -1.03 3.70 -48.90
CA VAL A 599 0.24 4.45 -48.90
C VAL A 599 1.38 3.59 -49.44
N ALA A 600 1.45 2.32 -49.04
CA ALA A 600 2.49 1.41 -49.52
C ALA A 600 2.38 1.12 -51.02
N GLU A 601 1.17 0.99 -51.58
CA GLU A 601 0.93 0.81 -53.01
C GLU A 601 1.36 2.04 -53.82
N GLU A 602 1.18 3.25 -53.30
CA GLU A 602 1.69 4.46 -53.96
C GLU A 602 3.23 4.46 -54.04
N ILE A 603 3.90 4.04 -52.96
CA ILE A 603 5.35 3.91 -52.90
C ILE A 603 5.84 2.85 -53.91
N PHE A 604 5.19 1.68 -53.95
CA PHE A 604 5.54 0.60 -54.88
C PHE A 604 5.31 1.01 -56.34
N ARG A 605 4.19 1.67 -56.65
CA ARG A 605 3.87 2.15 -57.99
C ARG A 605 4.90 3.16 -58.50
N ALA A 606 5.38 4.05 -57.63
CA ALA A 606 6.44 5.00 -57.97
C ALA A 606 7.80 4.34 -58.27
N ALA A 607 8.02 3.13 -57.75
CA ALA A 607 9.20 2.31 -58.00
C ALA A 607 9.00 1.27 -59.14
N GLU A 608 7.89 1.36 -59.88
CA GLU A 608 7.50 0.38 -60.92
C GLU A 608 7.37 -1.07 -60.39
N GLN A 609 6.96 -1.21 -59.12
CA GLN A 609 6.72 -2.48 -58.45
C GLN A 609 5.24 -2.64 -58.07
N ASP A 610 4.83 -3.86 -57.75
CA ASP A 610 3.46 -4.19 -57.32
C ASP A 610 3.49 -4.91 -55.97
N LEU A 611 2.90 -4.29 -54.95
CA LEU A 611 2.94 -4.79 -53.57
C LEU A 611 2.26 -6.16 -53.44
N ALA A 612 1.12 -6.37 -54.11
CA ALA A 612 0.38 -7.62 -54.04
C ALA A 612 1.16 -8.78 -54.70
N LYS A 613 1.80 -8.50 -55.83
CA LYS A 613 2.67 -9.45 -56.53
C LYS A 613 3.91 -9.79 -55.71
N SER A 614 4.57 -8.79 -55.11
CA SER A 614 5.72 -9.01 -54.24
C SER A 614 5.36 -9.80 -52.98
N GLN A 615 4.24 -9.49 -52.32
CA GLN A 615 3.76 -10.27 -51.17
C GLN A 615 3.45 -11.72 -51.56
N LYS A 616 2.73 -11.94 -52.68
CA LYS A 616 2.38 -13.28 -53.14
C LYS A 616 3.60 -14.16 -53.44
N GLN A 617 4.69 -13.56 -53.93
CA GLN A 617 5.96 -14.27 -54.12
C GLN A 617 6.58 -14.69 -52.79
N LEU A 618 6.49 -13.85 -51.77
CA LEU A 618 7.02 -14.13 -50.43
C LEU A 618 6.16 -15.09 -49.60
N ASP A 619 4.86 -15.20 -49.90
CA ASP A 619 3.89 -15.92 -49.09
C ASP A 619 4.14 -17.43 -49.04
N ASP A 620 4.81 -18.03 -50.03
CA ASP A 620 5.17 -19.45 -50.04
C ASP A 620 6.39 -19.81 -49.15
N GLY A 621 6.98 -18.80 -48.50
CA GLY A 621 8.14 -18.95 -47.62
C GLY A 621 9.48 -19.05 -48.33
N SER A 622 9.51 -18.89 -49.66
CA SER A 622 10.76 -18.81 -50.41
C SER A 622 11.49 -17.49 -50.15
N LEU A 623 12.82 -17.55 -50.27
CA LEU A 623 13.66 -16.36 -50.11
C LEU A 623 13.61 -15.54 -51.39
N HIS A 624 13.09 -14.32 -51.29
CA HIS A 624 13.19 -13.31 -52.34
C HIS A 624 14.09 -12.17 -51.89
N LEU A 625 14.98 -11.74 -52.78
CA LEU A 625 15.88 -10.62 -52.51
C LEU A 625 15.07 -9.33 -52.31
N GLY A 626 15.43 -8.57 -51.28
CA GLY A 626 14.94 -7.22 -51.12
C GLY A 626 15.42 -6.30 -52.24
N PHE A 627 14.76 -5.16 -52.40
CA PHE A 627 15.10 -4.18 -53.44
C PHE A 627 14.85 -2.74 -52.98
N PRO A 628 15.59 -1.76 -53.52
CA PRO A 628 15.32 -0.35 -53.26
C PRO A 628 14.01 0.07 -53.95
N LEU A 629 13.16 0.80 -53.22
CA LEU A 629 11.99 1.46 -53.77
C LEU A 629 12.45 2.80 -54.37
N GLN A 630 12.88 2.77 -55.63
CA GLN A 630 13.47 3.93 -56.30
C GLN A 630 12.51 5.13 -56.26
N ASN A 631 13.09 6.34 -56.11
CA ASN A 631 12.37 7.61 -55.97
C ASN A 631 11.50 7.76 -54.71
N ALA A 632 11.49 6.79 -53.81
CA ALA A 632 10.78 6.88 -52.54
C ALA A 632 11.72 7.33 -51.40
N LYS A 633 11.29 8.33 -50.63
CA LYS A 633 11.99 8.79 -49.43
C LYS A 633 11.01 8.96 -48.28
N ALA A 634 11.40 8.59 -47.07
CA ALA A 634 10.59 8.81 -45.87
C ALA A 634 11.35 9.66 -44.86
N SER A 635 10.61 10.49 -44.13
CA SER A 635 11.04 11.14 -42.89
C SER A 635 9.90 11.09 -41.87
N ALA A 636 10.23 11.02 -40.60
CA ALA A 636 9.24 11.06 -39.53
C ALA A 636 9.78 11.77 -38.30
N THR A 637 8.92 12.54 -37.65
CA THR A 637 9.07 13.01 -36.27
C THR A 637 8.15 12.17 -35.42
N VAL A 638 8.70 11.39 -34.50
CA VAL A 638 7.93 10.54 -33.59
C VAL A 638 7.89 11.20 -32.21
N GLY A 639 6.70 11.54 -31.76
CA GLY A 639 6.45 12.12 -30.44
C GLY A 639 5.65 11.16 -29.58
N ILE A 640 6.31 10.49 -28.64
CA ILE A 640 5.66 9.57 -27.71
C ILE A 640 5.93 10.08 -26.30
N GLU A 641 4.89 10.36 -25.54
CA GLU A 641 5.00 10.62 -24.10
C GLU A 641 4.84 9.29 -23.37
N ARG A 642 5.92 8.80 -22.76
CA ARG A 642 5.91 7.58 -21.93
C ARG A 642 5.73 7.98 -20.49
N LYS A 643 4.62 7.59 -19.89
CA LYS A 643 4.32 7.89 -18.49
C LYS A 643 4.96 6.82 -17.62
N ARG A 644 5.57 7.22 -16.50
CA ARG A 644 5.94 6.33 -15.41
C ARG A 644 4.87 6.42 -14.34
N GLY A 645 4.49 5.27 -13.79
CA GLY A 645 3.66 5.17 -12.61
C GLY A 645 4.49 4.59 -11.48
N GLU A 646 3.96 4.77 -10.28
CA GLU A 646 4.52 4.23 -9.05
C GLU A 646 3.53 3.19 -8.51
N GLY A 647 3.97 1.94 -8.43
CA GLY A 647 3.24 0.82 -7.84
C GLY A 647 3.75 0.55 -6.43
N ARG A 648 3.01 -0.26 -5.66
CA ARG A 648 3.43 -0.66 -4.31
C ARG A 648 3.07 -2.09 -3.98
N ASN A 649 4.02 -2.82 -3.43
CA ASN A 649 3.81 -4.12 -2.82
C ASN A 649 3.48 -3.96 -1.33
N VAL A 650 2.84 -4.97 -0.74
CA VAL A 650 2.73 -5.13 0.71
C VAL A 650 3.70 -6.21 1.16
N VAL A 651 4.53 -5.96 2.18
CA VAL A 651 5.47 -6.92 2.75
C VAL A 651 5.39 -6.86 4.27
N ALA A 652 4.99 -7.98 4.88
CA ALA A 652 4.81 -8.14 6.32
C ALA A 652 5.62 -9.32 6.86
N ARG A 653 6.14 -9.21 8.09
CA ARG A 653 7.02 -10.22 8.70
C ARG A 653 6.45 -10.82 9.97
N MET A 654 6.46 -12.15 10.06
CA MET A 654 6.29 -12.87 11.32
C MET A 654 7.64 -13.45 11.75
N ASN A 655 8.22 -12.88 12.81
CA ASN A 655 9.52 -13.28 13.35
C ASN A 655 9.51 -14.71 13.91
N ALA A 656 10.62 -15.43 13.85
CA ALA A 656 10.77 -16.72 14.49
C ALA A 656 10.89 -16.59 16.01
N GLY A 657 11.55 -15.53 16.46
CA GLY A 657 11.75 -15.16 17.86
C GLY A 657 11.12 -13.81 18.22
N LYS A 658 11.66 -13.15 19.25
CA LYS A 658 11.26 -11.79 19.67
C LYS A 658 11.79 -10.68 18.76
N GLN A 659 12.72 -11.00 17.87
CA GLN A 659 13.38 -10.10 16.95
C GLN A 659 13.53 -10.81 15.60
N PRO A 660 13.69 -10.05 14.50
CA PRO A 660 14.04 -10.58 13.19
C PRO A 660 15.19 -11.59 13.24
N ASN A 661 14.98 -12.78 12.68
CA ASN A 661 16.04 -13.75 12.49
C ASN A 661 16.78 -13.46 11.18
N ASN A 662 17.91 -12.76 11.28
CA ASN A 662 18.73 -12.39 10.12
C ASN A 662 19.82 -13.44 9.81
N VAL A 663 19.80 -14.60 10.47
CA VAL A 663 20.78 -15.68 10.26
C VAL A 663 20.20 -16.82 9.43
N ALA A 664 18.93 -17.16 9.64
CA ALA A 664 18.27 -18.22 8.90
C ALA A 664 17.54 -17.65 7.67
N PRO A 665 17.53 -18.37 6.53
CA PRO A 665 16.82 -17.91 5.33
C PRO A 665 15.32 -17.79 5.60
N VAL A 666 14.68 -16.77 5.03
CA VAL A 666 13.27 -16.48 5.25
C VAL A 666 12.36 -17.30 4.33
N LEU A 667 11.18 -17.70 4.80
CA LEU A 667 10.14 -18.24 3.92
C LEU A 667 9.30 -17.09 3.37
N ILE A 668 9.02 -17.07 2.07
CA ILE A 668 8.10 -16.09 1.48
C ILE A 668 6.81 -16.79 1.05
N LEU A 669 5.68 -16.24 1.47
CA LEU A 669 4.35 -16.56 0.99
C LEU A 669 3.83 -15.34 0.23
N GLY A 670 3.36 -15.49 -1.01
CA GLY A 670 2.84 -14.37 -1.76
C GLY A 670 1.73 -14.67 -2.74
N ALA A 671 1.07 -13.59 -3.17
CA ALA A 671 0.00 -13.53 -4.15
C ALA A 671 0.01 -12.14 -4.80
N HIS A 672 -0.27 -12.01 -6.09
CA HIS A 672 -0.46 -10.68 -6.67
C HIS A 672 -1.82 -10.08 -6.25
N ILE A 673 -1.88 -8.75 -6.19
CA ILE A 673 -3.03 -7.97 -5.73
C ILE A 673 -3.64 -7.09 -6.83
N ASP A 674 -2.85 -6.77 -7.86
CA ASP A 674 -3.27 -5.92 -8.96
C ASP A 674 -4.05 -6.70 -10.02
N HIS A 675 -5.01 -6.07 -10.68
CA HIS A 675 -5.73 -6.66 -11.81
C HIS A 675 -5.91 -5.63 -12.95
N LEU A 676 -6.75 -5.93 -13.95
CA LEU A 676 -6.77 -5.19 -15.23
C LEU A 676 -7.54 -3.85 -15.24
N GLY A 677 -8.08 -3.39 -14.12
CA GLY A 677 -8.86 -2.15 -14.06
C GLY A 677 -10.08 -2.18 -14.98
N THR A 678 -10.20 -1.24 -15.92
CA THR A 678 -11.29 -1.24 -16.94
C THR A 678 -10.94 -1.99 -18.24
N GLY A 679 -9.85 -2.78 -18.25
CA GLY A 679 -9.42 -3.55 -19.43
C GLY A 679 -8.85 -2.71 -20.57
N GLY A 680 -8.22 -1.56 -20.26
CA GLY A 680 -7.64 -0.67 -21.28
C GLY A 680 -6.42 -1.25 -22.01
N GLY A 681 -5.76 -2.25 -21.43
CA GLY A 681 -4.52 -2.87 -21.94
C GLY A 681 -4.70 -4.17 -22.74
N GLY A 682 -3.60 -4.64 -23.33
CA GLY A 682 -3.57 -5.81 -24.22
C GLY A 682 -3.84 -7.17 -23.56
N GLY A 683 -3.97 -7.21 -22.23
CA GLY A 683 -4.27 -8.43 -21.45
C GLY A 683 -5.76 -8.77 -21.34
N SER A 684 -6.68 -7.81 -21.54
CA SER A 684 -8.12 -8.05 -21.40
C SER A 684 -8.66 -8.98 -22.49
N LEU A 685 -9.53 -9.92 -22.09
CA LEU A 685 -10.29 -10.83 -22.96
C LEU A 685 -11.78 -10.42 -23.08
N ALA A 686 -12.11 -9.16 -22.72
CA ALA A 686 -13.45 -8.60 -22.85
C ALA A 686 -13.93 -8.57 -24.31
N LYS A 687 -15.21 -8.84 -24.53
CA LYS A 687 -15.88 -8.70 -25.83
C LYS A 687 -16.18 -7.23 -26.14
N ASP A 688 -16.57 -6.94 -27.38
CA ASP A 688 -16.89 -5.59 -27.85
C ASP A 688 -17.99 -4.91 -27.00
N ASP A 689 -18.98 -5.66 -26.52
CA ASP A 689 -20.08 -5.21 -25.66
C ASP A 689 -19.70 -5.09 -24.17
N GLU A 690 -18.54 -5.61 -23.78
CA GLU A 690 -18.00 -5.59 -22.41
C GLU A 690 -16.89 -4.53 -22.23
N ARG A 691 -16.63 -3.78 -23.29
CA ARG A 691 -15.52 -2.83 -23.36
C ARG A 691 -15.68 -1.71 -22.34
N GLY A 692 -14.62 -1.48 -21.55
CA GLY A 692 -14.58 -0.44 -20.53
C GLY A 692 -15.25 -0.81 -19.21
N GLN A 693 -15.79 -2.02 -19.09
CA GLN A 693 -16.28 -2.53 -17.81
C GLN A 693 -15.11 -2.87 -16.86
N VAL A 694 -15.37 -2.77 -15.57
CA VAL A 694 -14.40 -3.08 -14.51
C VAL A 694 -14.16 -4.58 -14.48
N HIS A 695 -12.89 -4.96 -14.53
CA HIS A 695 -12.41 -6.32 -14.30
C HIS A 695 -12.18 -6.44 -12.80
N VAL A 696 -13.13 -7.06 -12.09
CA VAL A 696 -13.07 -7.15 -10.62
C VAL A 696 -12.08 -8.23 -10.14
N GLY A 697 -11.68 -9.16 -11.01
CA GLY A 697 -10.61 -10.12 -10.75
C GLY A 697 -10.84 -10.96 -9.49
N ALA A 698 -11.93 -11.73 -9.46
CA ALA A 698 -12.30 -12.51 -8.30
C ALA A 698 -11.44 -13.78 -8.14
N ASP A 699 -11.23 -14.54 -9.21
CA ASP A 699 -10.32 -15.69 -9.21
C ASP A 699 -8.89 -15.22 -9.44
N ASP A 700 -8.73 -14.42 -10.50
CA ASP A 700 -7.51 -13.74 -10.88
C ASP A 700 -7.63 -12.27 -10.46
N ASN A 701 -7.40 -11.93 -9.20
CA ASN A 701 -6.51 -12.60 -8.26
C ASN A 701 -6.97 -12.60 -6.80
N ALA A 702 -8.17 -12.08 -6.52
CA ALA A 702 -8.63 -11.91 -5.13
C ALA A 702 -8.67 -13.24 -4.36
N SER A 703 -8.90 -14.37 -5.05
CA SER A 703 -8.87 -15.71 -4.44
C SER A 703 -7.50 -16.11 -3.89
N GLY A 704 -6.41 -15.75 -4.58
CA GLY A 704 -5.04 -16.00 -4.16
C GLY A 704 -4.65 -15.16 -2.95
N VAL A 705 -5.01 -13.87 -2.97
CA VAL A 705 -4.81 -12.97 -1.83
C VAL A 705 -5.60 -13.44 -0.61
N ALA A 706 -6.85 -13.89 -0.80
CA ALA A 706 -7.66 -14.45 0.27
C ALA A 706 -7.00 -15.69 0.89
N ALA A 707 -6.57 -16.66 0.08
CA ALA A 707 -5.87 -17.85 0.57
C ALA A 707 -4.56 -17.50 1.31
N MET A 708 -3.81 -16.51 0.83
CA MET A 708 -2.61 -16.01 1.49
C MET A 708 -2.92 -15.45 2.90
N LEU A 709 -3.98 -14.66 3.04
CA LEU A 709 -4.40 -14.08 4.31
C LEU A 709 -4.87 -15.16 5.31
N GLU A 710 -5.61 -16.17 4.85
CA GLU A 710 -6.02 -17.32 5.67
C GLU A 710 -4.80 -18.11 6.20
N ILE A 711 -3.80 -18.35 5.36
CA ILE A 711 -2.56 -19.02 5.77
C ILE A 711 -1.81 -18.17 6.82
N ALA A 712 -1.72 -16.86 6.60
CA ALA A 712 -1.06 -15.95 7.52
C ALA A 712 -1.75 -15.95 8.90
N GLN A 713 -3.08 -15.90 8.92
CA GLN A 713 -3.90 -15.96 10.13
C GLN A 713 -3.66 -17.27 10.90
N TYR A 714 -3.74 -18.42 10.22
CA TYR A 714 -3.50 -19.72 10.85
C TYR A 714 -2.10 -19.81 11.47
N LEU A 715 -1.06 -19.42 10.72
CA LEU A 715 0.32 -19.50 11.20
C LEU A 715 0.58 -18.55 12.38
N ALA A 716 0.00 -17.35 12.36
CA ALA A 716 0.06 -16.41 13.47
C ALA A 716 -0.66 -16.94 14.72
N ALA A 717 -1.87 -17.50 14.55
CA ALA A 717 -2.62 -18.10 15.65
C ALA A 717 -1.90 -19.30 16.27
N GLU A 718 -1.31 -20.17 15.45
CA GLU A 718 -0.50 -21.31 15.91
C GLU A 718 0.75 -20.85 16.68
N LYS A 719 1.40 -19.76 16.24
CA LYS A 719 2.54 -19.17 16.93
C LYS A 719 2.13 -18.55 18.27
N LYS A 720 1.06 -17.75 18.29
CA LYS A 720 0.50 -17.12 19.49
C LYS A 720 0.10 -18.17 20.54
N ALA A 721 -0.45 -19.30 20.10
CA ALA A 721 -0.79 -20.43 20.95
C ALA A 721 0.42 -21.27 21.40
N GLY A 722 1.64 -20.95 20.98
CA GLY A 722 2.86 -21.70 21.29
C GLY A 722 2.97 -23.06 20.60
N ARG A 723 2.08 -23.37 19.65
CA ARG A 723 2.06 -24.63 18.89
C ARG A 723 2.96 -24.61 17.67
N LEU A 724 3.29 -23.43 17.14
CA LEU A 724 4.30 -23.24 16.10
C LEU A 724 5.61 -22.72 16.71
N LYS A 725 6.65 -23.56 16.67
CA LYS A 725 8.03 -23.19 17.04
C LYS A 725 8.85 -22.99 15.76
N SER A 726 8.68 -21.83 15.14
CA SER A 726 9.40 -21.43 13.93
C SER A 726 10.91 -21.29 14.18
N LYS A 727 11.71 -21.76 13.23
CA LYS A 727 13.18 -21.59 13.18
C LYS A 727 13.62 -20.52 12.19
N ARG A 728 12.72 -20.10 11.30
CA ARG A 728 12.89 -19.09 10.26
C ARG A 728 11.72 -18.13 10.30
N ASP A 729 11.94 -16.93 9.82
CA ASP A 729 10.89 -15.94 9.71
C ASP A 729 9.99 -16.26 8.51
N LEU A 730 8.77 -15.72 8.52
CA LEU A 730 7.86 -15.72 7.38
C LEU A 730 7.71 -14.27 6.89
N LEU A 731 7.94 -14.04 5.60
CA LEU A 731 7.44 -12.85 4.90
C LEU A 731 6.15 -13.22 4.18
N VAL A 732 5.13 -12.40 4.35
CA VAL A 732 3.90 -12.43 3.56
C VAL A 732 3.92 -11.23 2.63
N ALA A 733 3.74 -11.47 1.33
CA ALA A 733 3.90 -10.45 0.32
C ALA A 733 2.74 -10.41 -0.68
N ALA A 734 2.08 -9.25 -0.79
CA ALA A 734 1.10 -8.99 -1.83
C ALA A 734 1.76 -8.18 -2.95
N TRP A 735 1.93 -8.78 -4.13
CA TRP A 735 2.67 -8.21 -5.24
C TRP A 735 1.78 -7.33 -6.12
N SER A 736 2.31 -6.21 -6.59
CA SER A 736 1.66 -5.37 -7.60
C SER A 736 2.45 -5.42 -8.91
N GLY A 737 1.84 -5.04 -10.03
CA GLY A 737 2.46 -5.03 -11.35
C GLY A 737 2.64 -6.40 -11.99
N GLU A 738 1.97 -7.46 -11.49
CA GLU A 738 2.01 -8.81 -12.07
C GLU A 738 1.45 -8.76 -13.51
N GLU A 739 0.28 -8.16 -13.67
CA GLU A 739 -0.49 -8.07 -14.91
C GLU A 739 0.21 -7.25 -16.00
N LEU A 740 1.16 -6.42 -15.56
CA LEU A 740 1.98 -5.55 -16.42
C LEU A 740 3.31 -6.21 -16.79
N GLY A 741 3.67 -7.33 -16.16
CA GLY A 741 4.87 -8.11 -16.46
C GLY A 741 5.75 -8.41 -15.24
N LEU A 742 5.15 -8.73 -14.09
CA LEU A 742 5.85 -9.10 -12.84
C LEU A 742 6.71 -7.98 -12.23
N PHE A 743 6.34 -6.72 -12.44
CA PHE A 743 7.20 -5.58 -12.05
C PHE A 743 7.47 -5.51 -10.55
N GLY A 744 6.46 -5.73 -9.70
CA GLY A 744 6.61 -5.58 -8.25
C GLY A 744 7.47 -6.67 -7.62
N SER A 745 7.29 -7.94 -8.01
CA SER A 745 8.11 -9.05 -7.52
C SER A 745 9.55 -9.00 -8.05
N GLN A 746 9.76 -8.56 -9.29
CA GLN A 746 11.10 -8.29 -9.83
C GLN A 746 11.81 -7.17 -9.07
N ALA A 747 11.13 -6.03 -8.87
CA ALA A 747 11.68 -4.92 -8.10
C ALA A 747 12.05 -5.35 -6.68
N PHE A 748 11.18 -6.12 -6.00
CA PHE A 748 11.48 -6.64 -4.67
C PHE A 748 12.71 -7.56 -4.67
N ALA A 749 12.84 -8.46 -5.65
CA ALA A 749 14.00 -9.34 -5.76
C ALA A 749 15.30 -8.56 -6.02
N ASP A 750 15.22 -7.45 -6.76
CA ASP A 750 16.35 -6.55 -7.02
C ASP A 750 16.75 -5.75 -5.77
N ASP A 751 15.76 -5.24 -5.02
CA ASP A 751 15.96 -4.39 -3.84
C ASP A 751 16.10 -5.18 -2.53
N PHE A 752 15.97 -6.51 -2.57
CA PHE A 752 15.95 -7.39 -1.39
C PHE A 752 17.08 -7.09 -0.38
N TYR A 753 18.33 -6.99 -0.84
CA TYR A 753 19.48 -6.73 0.05
C TYR A 753 19.60 -5.27 0.49
N GLN A 754 18.87 -4.35 -0.12
CA GLN A 754 18.74 -2.96 0.35
C GLN A 754 17.71 -2.91 1.49
N LEU A 755 16.59 -3.61 1.33
CA LEU A 755 15.56 -3.76 2.36
C LEU A 755 16.08 -4.54 3.58
N TYR A 756 16.89 -5.58 3.33
CA TYR A 756 17.42 -6.48 4.35
C TYR A 756 18.95 -6.53 4.32
N PRO A 757 19.65 -5.47 4.77
CA PRO A 757 21.11 -5.38 4.67
C PRO A 757 21.85 -6.49 5.44
N ASP A 758 21.24 -6.97 6.53
CA ASP A 758 21.79 -8.01 7.41
C ASP A 758 21.45 -9.44 6.93
N ALA A 759 20.72 -9.61 5.82
CA ALA A 759 20.37 -10.93 5.31
C ALA A 759 21.62 -11.72 4.87
N PRO A 760 21.64 -13.05 5.06
CA PRO A 760 22.79 -13.88 4.75
C PRO A 760 23.04 -13.91 3.23
N ARG A 761 24.26 -13.55 2.83
CA ARG A 761 24.69 -13.50 1.42
C ARG A 761 25.45 -14.78 1.04
N PRO A 762 25.37 -15.21 -0.23
CA PRO A 762 26.22 -16.29 -0.70
C PRO A 762 27.70 -15.86 -0.64
N PRO A 763 28.64 -16.78 -0.38
CA PRO A 763 30.05 -16.47 -0.55
C PRO A 763 30.29 -15.99 -1.99
N LYS A 764 31.11 -14.94 -2.18
CA LYS A 764 31.43 -14.41 -3.52
C LYS A 764 31.81 -15.55 -4.47
N THR A 765 30.97 -15.83 -5.46
CA THR A 765 31.20 -16.87 -6.46
C THR A 765 32.02 -16.34 -7.63
N ASP A 766 32.82 -17.22 -8.23
CA ASP A 766 33.61 -16.95 -9.44
C ASP A 766 32.71 -16.54 -10.63
N GLU A 767 33.18 -15.56 -11.42
CA GLU A 767 32.51 -14.89 -12.56
C GLU A 767 31.83 -15.86 -13.56
N LYS A 768 32.30 -17.10 -13.67
CA LYS A 768 31.79 -18.10 -14.64
C LYS A 768 30.39 -18.66 -14.33
N SER A 769 29.94 -18.60 -13.07
CA SER A 769 28.61 -19.09 -12.67
C SER A 769 27.49 -18.09 -12.98
N VAL A 770 27.85 -16.81 -13.05
CA VAL A 770 26.93 -15.68 -13.25
C VAL A 770 26.49 -15.56 -14.72
N ASP A 771 27.39 -15.87 -15.66
CA ASP A 771 27.11 -15.86 -17.11
C ASP A 771 26.09 -16.93 -17.55
N ALA A 772 26.07 -18.10 -16.88
CA ALA A 772 25.19 -19.21 -17.27
C ALA A 772 23.72 -18.96 -16.91
N VAL A 773 23.44 -18.30 -15.78
CA VAL A 773 22.09 -17.97 -15.31
C VAL A 773 21.54 -16.76 -16.07
N ALA A 774 22.35 -15.74 -16.31
CA ALA A 774 21.98 -14.57 -17.12
C ALA A 774 21.58 -14.95 -18.56
N HIS A 775 22.27 -15.91 -19.17
CA HIS A 775 21.94 -16.39 -20.52
C HIS A 775 20.68 -17.25 -20.60
N ALA A 776 20.32 -17.99 -19.55
CA ALA A 776 19.11 -18.82 -19.53
C ALA A 776 17.82 -18.01 -19.31
N HIS A 777 17.91 -16.87 -18.61
CA HIS A 777 16.73 -16.12 -18.15
C HIS A 777 16.66 -14.65 -18.62
N GLY A 778 17.63 -14.17 -19.40
CA GLY A 778 17.59 -12.81 -19.97
C GLY A 778 17.76 -11.69 -18.94
N THR A 779 18.37 -12.00 -17.80
CA THR A 779 18.69 -11.07 -16.72
C THR A 779 20.10 -10.48 -16.90
N THR A 780 20.39 -9.37 -16.20
CA THR A 780 21.72 -8.75 -16.22
C THR A 780 22.73 -9.62 -15.47
N THR A 781 24.00 -9.61 -15.92
CA THR A 781 25.14 -10.36 -15.35
C THR A 781 25.55 -9.93 -13.93
N ASP A 782 24.75 -9.11 -13.25
CA ASP A 782 25.02 -8.58 -11.90
C ASP A 782 24.05 -9.14 -10.83
N ALA A 783 23.10 -10.00 -11.22
CA ALA A 783 22.06 -10.52 -10.32
C ALA A 783 22.64 -11.48 -9.26
N THR A 784 22.64 -11.06 -7.99
CA THR A 784 23.08 -11.89 -6.86
C THR A 784 22.03 -12.96 -6.53
N PRO A 785 22.42 -14.24 -6.32
CA PRO A 785 21.51 -15.28 -5.85
C PRO A 785 20.87 -14.96 -4.49
N LEU A 786 19.63 -15.42 -4.29
CA LEU A 786 18.88 -15.24 -3.05
C LEU A 786 18.72 -16.55 -2.25
N THR A 787 19.27 -17.67 -2.73
CA THR A 787 19.23 -19.01 -2.07
C THR A 787 19.65 -19.03 -0.61
N THR A 788 20.61 -18.20 -0.21
CA THR A 788 21.09 -18.16 1.18
C THR A 788 20.17 -17.34 2.08
N ALA A 789 19.43 -16.39 1.51
CA ALA A 789 18.56 -15.46 2.24
C ALA A 789 17.09 -15.86 2.22
N ILE A 790 16.63 -16.58 1.19
CA ILE A 790 15.25 -17.02 1.00
C ILE A 790 15.22 -18.54 0.88
N ALA A 791 14.47 -19.19 1.77
CA ALA A 791 14.40 -20.64 1.88
C ALA A 791 13.54 -21.26 0.77
N ALA A 792 12.39 -20.63 0.50
CA ALA A 792 11.49 -20.98 -0.58
C ALA A 792 10.50 -19.83 -0.79
N TYR A 793 9.88 -19.77 -1.96
CA TYR A 793 8.74 -18.93 -2.26
C TYR A 793 7.51 -19.78 -2.57
N MET A 794 6.42 -19.54 -1.84
CA MET A 794 5.12 -20.16 -2.06
C MET A 794 4.17 -19.13 -2.68
N ASN A 795 3.71 -19.38 -3.89
CA ASN A 795 2.87 -18.50 -4.68
C ASN A 795 1.41 -18.98 -4.71
N LEU A 796 0.48 -18.07 -4.48
CA LEU A 796 -0.96 -18.29 -4.57
C LEU A 796 -1.53 -17.29 -5.56
N ASP A 797 -1.99 -17.83 -6.68
CA ASP A 797 -2.47 -17.06 -7.82
C ASP A 797 -3.97 -17.39 -7.99
N MET A 798 -4.39 -17.85 -9.15
CA MET A 798 -5.74 -18.37 -9.43
C MET A 798 -6.09 -19.68 -8.66
N VAL A 799 -6.59 -19.57 -7.44
CA VAL A 799 -6.92 -20.70 -6.55
C VAL A 799 -8.41 -20.86 -6.24
N GLY A 800 -9.27 -20.01 -6.77
CA GLY A 800 -10.70 -19.95 -6.52
C GLY A 800 -11.57 -20.87 -7.39
N ARG A 801 -11.01 -21.53 -8.41
CA ARG A 801 -11.79 -22.35 -9.36
C ARG A 801 -11.55 -23.86 -9.23
N LEU A 802 -11.17 -24.33 -8.05
CA LEU A 802 -10.96 -25.75 -7.81
C LEU A 802 -12.20 -26.56 -8.19
N ARG A 803 -12.05 -27.50 -9.13
CA ARG A 803 -13.13 -28.41 -9.57
C ARG A 803 -12.85 -29.86 -9.19
N GLU A 804 -11.81 -30.44 -9.78
CA GLU A 804 -11.45 -31.84 -9.57
C GLU A 804 -10.07 -31.96 -8.92
N LYS A 805 -9.05 -31.32 -9.49
CA LYS A 805 -7.66 -31.44 -9.04
C LYS A 805 -7.00 -30.09 -8.86
N LEU A 806 -6.16 -29.99 -7.84
CA LEU A 806 -5.24 -28.87 -7.66
C LEU A 806 -3.94 -29.15 -8.41
N VAL A 807 -3.47 -28.21 -9.23
CA VAL A 807 -2.14 -28.27 -9.84
C VAL A 807 -1.15 -27.57 -8.91
N ILE A 808 -0.07 -28.26 -8.56
CA ILE A 808 1.05 -27.68 -7.81
C ILE A 808 2.25 -27.66 -8.72
N GLN A 809 2.67 -26.45 -9.10
CA GLN A 809 3.79 -26.19 -10.00
C GLN A 809 5.06 -25.86 -9.22
N GLY A 810 6.21 -25.93 -9.88
CA GLY A 810 7.51 -25.67 -9.24
C GLY A 810 8.07 -26.87 -8.48
N ILE A 811 7.45 -28.06 -8.57
CA ILE A 811 7.89 -29.27 -7.85
C ILE A 811 9.33 -29.64 -8.20
N GLY A 812 9.76 -29.40 -9.43
CA GLY A 812 11.14 -29.64 -9.88
C GLY A 812 12.13 -28.54 -9.52
N SER A 813 11.79 -27.58 -8.64
CA SER A 813 12.73 -26.56 -8.16
C SER A 813 13.52 -26.99 -6.92
N SER A 814 13.05 -28.03 -6.21
CA SER A 814 13.72 -28.55 -5.02
C SER A 814 13.51 -30.06 -4.85
N PRO A 815 14.58 -30.81 -4.49
CA PRO A 815 14.45 -32.20 -4.10
C PRO A 815 13.58 -32.33 -2.84
N GLY A 816 12.57 -33.19 -2.89
CA GLY A 816 11.71 -33.48 -1.73
C GLY A 816 10.41 -32.68 -1.64
N PHE A 817 10.20 -31.67 -2.49
CA PHE A 817 8.91 -30.95 -2.57
C PHE A 817 7.73 -31.89 -2.82
N ALA A 818 7.84 -32.84 -3.75
CA ALA A 818 6.78 -33.81 -4.01
C ALA A 818 6.39 -34.59 -2.74
N SER A 819 7.38 -35.06 -1.98
CA SER A 819 7.17 -35.83 -0.74
C SER A 819 6.58 -34.96 0.38
N GLU A 820 7.02 -33.71 0.49
CA GLU A 820 6.49 -32.78 1.50
C GLU A 820 5.04 -32.40 1.20
N VAL A 821 4.74 -32.03 -0.05
CA VAL A 821 3.38 -31.73 -0.51
C VAL A 821 2.44 -32.90 -0.24
N GLN A 822 2.81 -34.12 -0.64
CA GLN A 822 1.98 -35.31 -0.40
C GLN A 822 1.78 -35.58 1.10
N ARG A 823 2.81 -35.43 1.92
CA ARG A 823 2.73 -35.61 3.38
C ARG A 823 1.76 -34.61 4.01
N ARG A 824 1.79 -33.35 3.58
CA ARG A 824 0.92 -32.28 4.10
C ARG A 824 -0.50 -32.36 3.57
N ASN A 825 -0.69 -33.03 2.43
CA ASN A 825 -2.02 -33.28 1.87
C ASN A 825 -2.77 -34.44 2.55
N LEU A 826 -2.09 -35.34 3.28
CA LEU A 826 -2.76 -36.44 4.01
C LEU A 826 -3.98 -36.01 4.87
N PRO A 827 -3.89 -34.95 5.70
CA PRO A 827 -5.04 -34.46 6.47
C PRO A 827 -6.05 -33.61 5.70
N VAL A 828 -5.72 -33.14 4.48
CA VAL A 828 -6.60 -32.29 3.66
C VAL A 828 -7.38 -33.13 2.64
N GLY A 829 -6.69 -34.05 1.97
CA GLY A 829 -7.30 -35.02 1.06
C GLY A 829 -7.59 -34.50 -0.36
N LEU A 830 -6.92 -33.44 -0.80
CA LEU A 830 -7.09 -32.91 -2.17
C LEU A 830 -6.52 -33.87 -3.22
N GLU A 831 -7.17 -33.97 -4.38
CA GLU A 831 -6.53 -34.60 -5.54
C GLU A 831 -5.51 -33.66 -6.15
N LEU A 832 -4.26 -34.12 -6.29
CA LEU A 832 -3.14 -33.28 -6.71
C LEU A 832 -2.57 -33.71 -8.06
N THR A 833 -2.24 -32.73 -8.90
CA THR A 833 -1.34 -32.88 -10.05
C THR A 833 -0.03 -32.17 -9.73
N LEU A 834 1.07 -32.93 -9.63
CA LEU A 834 2.39 -32.38 -9.29
C LEU A 834 3.16 -32.09 -10.58
N ASP A 835 3.25 -30.82 -10.93
CA ASP A 835 3.97 -30.33 -12.12
C ASP A 835 5.43 -30.03 -11.76
N LYS A 836 6.35 -30.77 -12.38
CA LYS A 836 7.80 -30.62 -12.18
C LYS A 836 8.38 -29.39 -12.89
N THR A 837 7.62 -28.69 -13.71
CA THR A 837 8.08 -27.48 -14.39
C THR A 837 8.46 -26.41 -13.38
N SER A 838 9.72 -25.97 -13.40
CA SER A 838 10.30 -25.05 -12.41
C SER A 838 10.83 -23.75 -13.01
N THR A 839 11.15 -23.68 -14.31
CA THR A 839 11.88 -22.55 -14.91
C THR A 839 11.00 -21.55 -15.68
N ARG A 840 9.70 -21.80 -15.85
CA ARG A 840 8.85 -21.06 -16.82
C ARG A 840 7.40 -20.84 -16.36
N LEU A 841 7.21 -20.35 -15.13
CA LEU A 841 5.87 -20.00 -14.62
C LEU A 841 5.56 -18.53 -14.90
N PRO A 842 4.51 -18.17 -15.66
CA PRO A 842 4.17 -16.78 -15.96
C PRO A 842 3.45 -16.11 -14.78
N THR A 843 4.10 -16.05 -13.62
CA THR A 843 3.61 -15.52 -12.35
C THR A 843 4.82 -15.03 -11.54
N ASP A 844 4.61 -14.40 -10.38
CA ASP A 844 5.67 -13.81 -9.54
C ASP A 844 6.78 -14.80 -9.15
N ALA A 845 6.47 -16.10 -9.16
CA ALA A 845 7.46 -17.15 -8.92
C ALA A 845 8.67 -17.10 -9.88
N SER A 846 8.51 -16.54 -11.09
CA SER A 846 9.61 -16.33 -12.03
C SER A 846 10.69 -15.40 -11.50
N ALA A 847 10.33 -14.37 -10.72
CA ALA A 847 11.30 -13.45 -10.13
C ALA A 847 12.23 -14.16 -9.13
N PHE A 848 11.73 -15.18 -8.45
CA PHE A 848 12.46 -15.90 -7.41
C PHE A 848 13.29 -17.06 -7.98
N VAL A 849 12.76 -17.85 -8.91
CA VAL A 849 13.53 -18.95 -9.51
C VAL A 849 14.72 -18.45 -10.32
N SER A 850 14.61 -17.29 -10.95
CA SER A 850 15.74 -16.64 -11.65
C SER A 850 16.85 -16.15 -10.71
N ARG A 851 16.58 -16.12 -9.40
CA ARG A 851 17.52 -15.82 -8.31
C ARG A 851 17.86 -17.07 -7.48
N ASP A 852 17.71 -18.24 -8.08
CA ASP A 852 17.97 -19.56 -7.52
C ASP A 852 17.07 -19.95 -6.33
N VAL A 853 15.92 -19.30 -6.11
CA VAL A 853 15.04 -19.65 -4.98
C VAL A 853 14.11 -20.82 -5.33
N PRO A 854 13.94 -21.85 -4.47
CA PRO A 854 12.93 -22.88 -4.65
C PRO A 854 11.51 -22.31 -4.66
N ILE A 855 10.67 -22.76 -5.58
CA ILE A 855 9.31 -22.25 -5.76
C ILE A 855 8.24 -23.34 -5.70
N LEU A 856 7.08 -23.02 -5.10
CA LEU A 856 5.85 -23.81 -5.20
C LEU A 856 4.69 -22.88 -5.53
N SER A 857 3.91 -23.20 -6.57
CA SER A 857 2.75 -22.41 -6.96
C SER A 857 1.49 -23.26 -7.00
N ALA A 858 0.41 -22.78 -6.39
CA ALA A 858 -0.92 -23.38 -6.53
C ALA A 858 -1.63 -22.83 -7.77
N PHE A 859 -2.31 -23.69 -8.53
CA PHE A 859 -3.10 -23.29 -9.68
C PHE A 859 -4.31 -24.20 -9.87
N THR A 860 -5.49 -23.62 -10.10
CA THR A 860 -6.75 -24.37 -10.29
C THR A 860 -7.16 -24.56 -11.75
N GLY A 861 -6.38 -24.03 -12.70
CA GLY A 861 -6.66 -24.14 -14.13
C GLY A 861 -7.29 -22.88 -14.70
N ALA A 862 -7.11 -22.65 -16.01
CA ALA A 862 -7.75 -21.53 -16.68
C ALA A 862 -9.25 -21.79 -16.96
N HIS A 863 -10.03 -20.72 -17.06
CA HIS A 863 -11.47 -20.75 -17.30
C HIS A 863 -11.91 -19.62 -18.25
N GLU A 864 -13.16 -19.67 -18.73
CA GLU A 864 -13.68 -18.77 -19.77
C GLU A 864 -13.90 -17.31 -19.33
N ASP A 865 -13.85 -17.07 -18.03
CA ASP A 865 -13.99 -15.73 -17.44
C ASP A 865 -12.64 -15.06 -17.17
N TYR A 866 -11.53 -15.78 -17.33
CA TYR A 866 -10.17 -15.27 -17.13
C TYR A 866 -9.93 -13.96 -17.90
N HIS A 867 -9.35 -12.95 -17.24
CA HIS A 867 -9.11 -11.62 -17.80
C HIS A 867 -10.36 -10.93 -18.39
N THR A 868 -11.55 -11.23 -17.86
CA THR A 868 -12.80 -10.58 -18.30
C THR A 868 -13.56 -9.94 -17.14
N PRO A 869 -14.47 -8.97 -17.41
CA PRO A 869 -15.35 -8.41 -16.39
C PRO A 869 -16.27 -9.44 -15.72
N ARG A 870 -16.39 -10.64 -16.30
CA ARG A 870 -17.23 -11.73 -15.79
C ARG A 870 -16.52 -12.59 -14.74
N ASP A 871 -15.26 -12.32 -14.40
CA ASP A 871 -14.59 -13.03 -13.31
C ASP A 871 -15.05 -12.49 -11.95
N THR A 872 -16.21 -12.98 -11.50
CA THR A 872 -16.96 -12.42 -10.37
C THR A 872 -17.01 -13.36 -9.15
N PRO A 873 -17.16 -12.82 -7.92
CA PRO A 873 -17.09 -13.58 -6.67
C PRO A 873 -18.09 -14.74 -6.53
N ASP A 874 -19.25 -14.65 -7.18
CA ASP A 874 -20.31 -15.66 -7.13
C ASP A 874 -19.92 -16.99 -7.80
N LYS A 875 -18.83 -17.00 -8.58
CA LYS A 875 -18.39 -18.15 -9.34
C LYS A 875 -17.21 -18.91 -8.71
N LEU A 876 -16.75 -18.48 -7.54
CA LEU A 876 -15.64 -19.11 -6.82
C LEU A 876 -16.12 -20.32 -5.99
N ASN A 877 -15.23 -21.29 -5.85
CA ASN A 877 -15.36 -22.41 -4.92
C ASN A 877 -14.61 -22.09 -3.62
N TYR A 878 -15.30 -21.44 -2.67
CA TYR A 878 -14.70 -21.04 -1.39
C TYR A 878 -14.30 -22.21 -0.49
N GLU A 879 -14.97 -23.37 -0.59
CA GLU A 879 -14.53 -24.58 0.11
C GLU A 879 -13.17 -25.05 -0.43
N GLY A 880 -13.02 -25.02 -1.76
CA GLY A 880 -11.75 -25.32 -2.41
C GLY A 880 -10.64 -24.34 -2.04
N VAL A 881 -10.93 -23.04 -1.96
CA VAL A 881 -9.95 -22.03 -1.49
C VAL A 881 -9.49 -22.35 -0.06
N ALA A 882 -10.42 -22.66 0.84
CA ALA A 882 -10.11 -23.03 2.22
C ALA A 882 -9.23 -24.28 2.30
N ASP A 883 -9.53 -25.33 1.53
CA ASP A 883 -8.71 -26.55 1.50
C ASP A 883 -7.31 -26.31 0.92
N ILE A 884 -7.19 -25.49 -0.13
CA ILE A 884 -5.90 -25.09 -0.72
C ILE A 884 -5.08 -24.27 0.29
N ALA A 885 -5.70 -23.29 0.94
CA ALA A 885 -5.06 -22.49 1.98
C ALA A 885 -4.58 -23.38 3.12
N ARG A 886 -5.40 -24.35 3.56
CA ARG A 886 -5.02 -25.32 4.59
C ARG A 886 -3.82 -26.17 4.17
N LEU A 887 -3.78 -26.66 2.93
CA LEU A 887 -2.63 -27.42 2.41
C LEU A 887 -1.35 -26.57 2.43
N PHE A 888 -1.40 -25.35 1.90
CA PHE A 888 -0.24 -24.46 1.84
C PHE A 888 0.20 -23.97 3.23
N ALA A 889 -0.72 -23.79 4.18
CA ALA A 889 -0.40 -23.52 5.57
C ALA A 889 0.37 -24.68 6.22
N LEU A 890 -0.01 -25.93 5.93
CA LEU A 890 0.68 -27.11 6.43
C LEU A 890 2.08 -27.28 5.79
N ILE A 891 2.23 -26.95 4.50
CA ILE A 891 3.53 -26.90 3.80
C ILE A 891 4.41 -25.82 4.41
N GLY A 892 3.90 -24.59 4.53
CA GLY A 892 4.60 -23.46 5.14
C GLY A 892 5.04 -23.75 6.56
N ARG A 893 4.17 -24.36 7.38
CA ARG A 893 4.53 -24.86 8.72
C ARG A 893 5.70 -25.85 8.68
N GLY A 894 5.75 -26.73 7.69
CA GLY A 894 6.87 -27.64 7.47
C GLY A 894 8.19 -26.89 7.26
N PHE A 895 8.20 -25.94 6.34
CA PHE A 895 9.38 -25.14 6.03
C PHE A 895 9.83 -24.25 7.20
N LEU A 896 8.88 -23.67 7.95
CA LEU A 896 9.17 -22.84 9.12
C LEU A 896 9.77 -23.65 10.29
N THR A 897 9.44 -24.93 10.42
CA THR A 897 9.90 -25.78 11.55
C THR A 897 11.09 -26.68 11.22
N GLY A 898 11.37 -26.92 9.93
CA GLY A 898 12.49 -27.73 9.45
C GLY A 898 13.85 -27.22 9.93
N SER A 899 14.81 -28.10 10.21
CA SER A 899 16.18 -27.67 10.56
C SER A 899 16.93 -27.09 9.36
N GLU A 900 16.68 -27.60 8.17
CA GLU A 900 17.34 -27.20 6.92
C GLU A 900 16.34 -26.49 6.00
N ALA A 901 16.85 -25.55 5.19
CA ALA A 901 16.06 -24.93 4.15
C ALA A 901 15.97 -25.87 2.94
N PRO A 902 14.89 -25.83 2.15
CA PRO A 902 14.82 -26.57 0.90
C PRO A 902 16.03 -26.26 -0.01
N GLU A 903 16.65 -27.31 -0.55
CA GLU A 903 17.76 -27.15 -1.49
C GLU A 903 17.21 -26.69 -2.84
N PHE A 904 17.79 -25.66 -3.44
CA PHE A 904 17.49 -25.33 -4.83
C PHE A 904 18.23 -26.27 -5.77
N LYS A 905 17.47 -27.05 -6.54
CA LYS A 905 18.00 -27.90 -7.58
C LYS A 905 16.94 -28.16 -8.63
N LEU A 906 17.24 -27.74 -9.86
CA LEU A 906 16.37 -27.94 -11.00
C LEU A 906 16.39 -29.41 -11.44
N GLU A 907 15.27 -30.09 -11.29
CA GLU A 907 14.98 -31.37 -11.95
C GLU A 907 14.02 -31.10 -13.12
N GLU A 908 14.57 -30.85 -14.30
CA GLU A 908 13.76 -30.79 -15.52
C GLU A 908 13.35 -32.23 -15.91
N GLY A 909 12.04 -32.50 -16.00
CA GLY A 909 11.55 -33.62 -16.80
C GLY A 909 11.93 -33.44 -18.27
N GLU A 910 11.76 -34.47 -19.13
CA GLU A 910 12.13 -34.40 -20.55
C GLU A 910 11.71 -33.05 -21.18
N ALA A 911 12.72 -32.24 -21.50
CA ALA A 911 12.53 -30.89 -21.99
C ALA A 911 11.77 -30.93 -23.33
N GLN A 912 10.50 -30.52 -23.32
CA GLN A 912 9.84 -30.11 -24.56
C GLN A 912 10.43 -28.77 -25.00
N LYS A 913 10.93 -28.76 -26.24
CA LYS A 913 11.68 -27.68 -26.88
C LYS A 913 10.97 -26.32 -26.78
N ASP A 914 11.73 -25.31 -26.35
CA ASP A 914 11.40 -23.88 -26.26
C ASP A 914 10.29 -23.39 -27.19
N ALA A 915 9.22 -22.84 -26.63
CA ALA A 915 8.23 -22.05 -27.35
C ALA A 915 7.97 -20.73 -26.60
N PRO A 916 8.34 -19.56 -27.17
CA PRO A 916 7.83 -18.27 -26.70
C PRO A 916 6.34 -18.15 -27.05
N ARG A 917 5.51 -17.58 -26.16
CA ARG A 917 4.12 -17.21 -26.47
C ARG A 917 4.10 -16.24 -27.66
N ALA A 918 3.66 -16.72 -28.83
CA ALA A 918 3.34 -15.87 -29.97
C ALA A 918 1.86 -15.43 -29.89
N ARG A 919 1.55 -14.25 -30.44
CA ARG A 919 0.16 -13.79 -30.57
C ARG A 919 -0.62 -14.76 -31.46
N LEU A 920 -1.58 -15.49 -30.89
CA LEU A 920 -2.52 -16.32 -31.62
C LEU A 920 -3.39 -15.43 -32.53
N THR A 921 -3.14 -15.45 -33.84
CA THR A 921 -3.92 -14.71 -34.84
C THR A 921 -5.17 -15.47 -35.28
N ALA A 922 -5.11 -16.81 -35.30
CA ALA A 922 -6.24 -17.68 -35.60
C ALA A 922 -7.05 -18.02 -34.33
N TYR A 923 -8.38 -17.96 -34.46
CA TYR A 923 -9.36 -18.27 -33.42
C TYR A 923 -10.23 -19.45 -33.84
N LEU A 924 -10.37 -20.42 -32.95
CA LEU A 924 -11.34 -21.52 -33.11
C LEU A 924 -12.52 -21.43 -32.14
N GLY A 925 -12.44 -20.64 -31.07
CA GLY A 925 -13.48 -20.60 -30.03
C GLY A 925 -13.60 -21.90 -29.23
N THR A 926 -12.53 -22.67 -29.13
CA THR A 926 -12.41 -23.82 -28.23
C THR A 926 -11.93 -23.39 -26.86
N ILE A 927 -12.47 -23.99 -25.81
CA ILE A 927 -12.09 -23.72 -24.42
C ILE A 927 -11.44 -25.01 -23.90
N PRO A 928 -10.09 -25.02 -23.74
CA PRO A 928 -9.39 -26.20 -23.25
C PRO A 928 -9.78 -26.57 -21.81
N ASP A 929 -9.73 -27.85 -21.50
CA ASP A 929 -9.82 -28.41 -20.15
C ASP A 929 -8.40 -28.69 -19.65
N TYR A 930 -7.88 -27.78 -18.83
CA TYR A 930 -6.50 -27.82 -18.31
C TYR A 930 -6.32 -28.83 -17.16
N VAL A 931 -7.40 -29.47 -16.69
CA VAL A 931 -7.41 -30.39 -15.53
C VAL A 931 -7.32 -31.87 -15.97
N ALA A 932 -7.36 -32.11 -17.28
CA ALA A 932 -7.29 -33.44 -17.86
C ALA A 932 -5.86 -34.02 -17.78
N GLY A 933 -5.50 -34.63 -16.64
CA GLY A 933 -4.26 -35.40 -16.53
C GLY A 933 -4.20 -36.55 -17.55
N ASP A 934 -3.00 -36.90 -18.04
CA ASP A 934 -2.64 -38.04 -18.93
C ASP A 934 -3.59 -38.41 -20.09
N VAL A 935 -4.53 -37.53 -20.48
CA VAL A 935 -5.38 -37.75 -21.66
C VAL A 935 -4.58 -37.38 -22.90
N LYS A 936 -4.34 -38.35 -23.79
CA LYS A 936 -3.72 -38.09 -25.09
C LYS A 936 -4.71 -37.31 -25.99
N GLY A 937 -4.52 -36.00 -26.06
CA GLY A 937 -5.32 -35.04 -26.82
C GLY A 937 -5.79 -33.88 -25.97
N LEU A 938 -6.29 -32.82 -26.61
CA LEU A 938 -6.84 -31.68 -25.88
C LEU A 938 -8.30 -31.91 -25.54
N LYS A 939 -8.59 -32.25 -24.29
CA LYS A 939 -9.96 -32.23 -23.76
C LYS A 939 -10.48 -30.79 -23.73
N LEU A 940 -11.74 -30.61 -24.11
CA LEU A 940 -12.41 -29.31 -24.09
C LEU A 940 -13.36 -29.24 -22.91
N SER A 941 -13.26 -28.18 -22.12
CA SER A 941 -14.25 -27.85 -21.10
C SER A 941 -15.51 -27.25 -21.75
N GLY A 942 -15.32 -26.58 -22.89
CA GLY A 942 -16.41 -25.97 -23.65
C GLY A 942 -15.99 -25.48 -25.04
N VAL A 943 -16.95 -24.86 -25.72
CA VAL A 943 -16.72 -24.09 -26.95
C VAL A 943 -17.56 -22.80 -26.86
N ALA A 944 -17.01 -21.69 -27.33
CA ALA A 944 -17.75 -20.43 -27.44
C ALA A 944 -18.93 -20.62 -28.41
N ALA A 945 -20.14 -20.23 -27.99
CA ALA A 945 -21.38 -20.53 -28.70
C ALA A 945 -21.40 -20.08 -30.17
N ASP A 946 -20.78 -18.94 -30.49
CA ASP A 946 -20.67 -18.40 -31.85
C ASP A 946 -19.30 -18.65 -32.53
N GLY A 947 -18.43 -19.36 -31.83
CA GLY A 947 -17.07 -19.67 -32.27
C GLY A 947 -17.02 -20.66 -33.44
N PRO A 948 -15.95 -20.63 -34.26
CA PRO A 948 -15.77 -21.58 -35.36
C PRO A 948 -15.94 -23.06 -34.98
N ALA A 949 -15.47 -23.46 -33.80
CA ALA A 949 -15.57 -24.83 -33.30
C ALA A 949 -17.02 -25.22 -32.99
N ALA A 950 -17.82 -24.34 -32.38
CA ALA A 950 -19.24 -24.58 -32.15
C ALA A 950 -20.02 -24.69 -33.47
N LYS A 951 -19.74 -23.81 -34.44
CA LYS A 951 -20.31 -23.87 -35.81
C LYS A 951 -19.93 -25.15 -36.55
N ALA A 952 -18.72 -25.64 -36.32
CA ALA A 952 -18.25 -26.93 -36.83
C ALA A 952 -18.85 -28.14 -36.09
N GLY A 953 -19.56 -27.92 -34.98
CA GLY A 953 -20.26 -28.95 -34.19
C GLY A 953 -19.39 -29.65 -33.14
N VAL A 954 -18.24 -29.07 -32.78
CA VAL A 954 -17.43 -29.43 -31.62
C VAL A 954 -18.18 -29.03 -30.34
N ARG A 955 -18.05 -29.79 -29.26
CA ARG A 955 -18.79 -29.60 -28.01
C ARG A 955 -17.86 -29.67 -26.79
N GLY A 956 -18.29 -29.09 -25.68
CA GLY A 956 -17.65 -29.38 -24.38
C GLY A 956 -17.67 -30.88 -24.09
N GLY A 957 -16.56 -31.40 -23.54
CA GLY A 957 -16.31 -32.82 -23.32
C GLY A 957 -15.65 -33.56 -24.49
N ASP A 958 -15.50 -32.94 -25.65
CA ASP A 958 -14.74 -33.52 -26.77
C ASP A 958 -13.22 -33.49 -26.48
N ILE A 959 -12.48 -34.53 -26.87
CA ILE A 959 -11.01 -34.56 -26.82
C ILE A 959 -10.49 -34.41 -28.24
N ILE A 960 -9.88 -33.27 -28.56
CA ILE A 960 -9.24 -33.06 -29.86
C ILE A 960 -7.98 -33.93 -29.92
N VAL A 961 -8.01 -34.93 -30.80
CA VAL A 961 -6.89 -35.86 -31.03
C VAL A 961 -6.14 -35.56 -32.32
N GLN A 962 -6.73 -34.77 -33.22
CA GLN A 962 -6.07 -34.30 -34.43
C GLN A 962 -6.63 -32.94 -34.87
N LEU A 963 -5.79 -32.02 -35.31
CA LEU A 963 -6.18 -30.75 -35.92
C LEU A 963 -5.27 -30.43 -37.11
N ALA A 964 -5.85 -30.08 -38.26
CA ALA A 964 -5.15 -29.81 -39.51
C ALA A 964 -4.15 -30.92 -39.93
N GLY A 965 -4.52 -32.19 -39.67
CA GLY A 965 -3.66 -33.34 -39.98
C GLY A 965 -2.61 -33.65 -38.90
N ARG A 966 -2.41 -32.79 -37.90
CA ARG A 966 -1.49 -33.00 -36.79
C ARG A 966 -2.14 -33.69 -35.62
N LYS A 967 -1.47 -34.70 -35.09
CA LYS A 967 -1.89 -35.37 -33.86
C LYS A 967 -1.74 -34.40 -32.70
N ILE A 968 -2.75 -34.36 -31.84
CA ILE A 968 -2.76 -33.56 -30.62
C ILE A 968 -2.63 -34.53 -29.47
N GLU A 969 -1.58 -34.40 -28.66
CA GLU A 969 -1.38 -35.20 -27.45
C GLU A 969 -1.57 -34.37 -26.19
N ASP A 970 -1.32 -33.06 -26.24
CA ASP A 970 -1.54 -32.13 -25.12
C ASP A 970 -2.01 -30.72 -25.59
N ILE A 971 -2.08 -29.78 -24.65
CA ILE A 971 -2.52 -28.41 -24.92
C ILE A 971 -1.47 -27.56 -25.67
N TYR A 972 -0.20 -27.90 -25.54
CA TYR A 972 0.87 -27.21 -26.27
C TYR A 972 0.83 -27.63 -27.74
N ASP A 973 0.60 -28.91 -28.03
CA ASP A 973 0.31 -29.42 -29.37
C ASP A 973 -0.91 -28.73 -29.99
N TYR A 974 -1.94 -28.47 -29.18
CA TYR A 974 -3.13 -27.77 -29.64
C TYR A 974 -2.90 -26.29 -29.93
N THR A 975 -2.23 -25.58 -29.02
CA THR A 975 -1.85 -24.18 -29.20
C THR A 975 -0.97 -24.05 -30.44
N TYR A 976 -0.04 -24.98 -30.61
CA TYR A 976 0.80 -25.13 -31.79
C TYR A 976 0.00 -25.41 -33.08
N ALA A 977 -1.01 -26.28 -33.00
CA ALA A 977 -1.86 -26.58 -34.14
C ALA A 977 -2.79 -25.40 -34.50
N ILE A 978 -3.20 -24.56 -33.54
CA ILE A 978 -3.94 -23.31 -33.81
C ILE A 978 -3.04 -22.27 -34.46
N GLU A 979 -1.82 -22.06 -33.95
CA GLU A 979 -0.84 -21.14 -34.55
C GLU A 979 -0.54 -21.49 -36.01
N ALA A 980 -0.63 -22.78 -36.35
CA ALA A 980 -0.45 -23.29 -37.70
C ALA A 980 -1.61 -22.98 -38.68
N LEU A 981 -2.77 -22.55 -38.19
CA LEU A 981 -3.97 -22.42 -39.02
C LEU A 981 -4.00 -21.12 -39.83
N LYS A 982 -4.56 -21.22 -41.04
CA LYS A 982 -4.83 -20.06 -41.88
C LYS A 982 -6.28 -19.58 -41.69
N ILE A 983 -6.44 -18.28 -41.47
CA ILE A 983 -7.76 -17.66 -41.27
C ILE A 983 -8.60 -17.77 -42.55
N GLY A 984 -9.80 -18.32 -42.42
CA GLY A 984 -10.76 -18.51 -43.51
C GLY A 984 -10.47 -19.71 -44.42
N GLU A 985 -9.53 -20.60 -44.06
CA GLU A 985 -9.31 -21.86 -44.76
C GLU A 985 -9.86 -23.04 -43.95
N GLU A 986 -10.64 -23.90 -44.59
CA GLU A 986 -11.30 -25.02 -43.91
C GLU A 986 -10.28 -26.12 -43.57
N VAL A 987 -10.13 -26.43 -42.28
CA VAL A 987 -9.20 -27.46 -41.79
C VAL A 987 -9.94 -28.62 -41.13
N ARG A 988 -9.36 -29.82 -41.23
CA ARG A 988 -9.91 -31.02 -40.59
C ARG A 988 -9.63 -31.00 -39.09
N ILE A 989 -10.65 -31.25 -38.28
CA ILE A 989 -10.53 -31.47 -36.83
C ILE A 989 -11.08 -32.86 -36.49
N VAL A 990 -10.36 -33.62 -35.67
CA VAL A 990 -10.77 -34.96 -35.22
C VAL A 990 -10.85 -34.93 -33.71
N VAL A 991 -12.02 -35.27 -33.20
CA VAL A 991 -12.31 -35.30 -31.76
C VAL A 991 -12.76 -36.69 -31.32
N GLN A 992 -12.38 -37.11 -30.11
CA GLN A 992 -13.02 -38.22 -29.41
C GLN A 992 -14.18 -37.68 -28.59
N ARG A 993 -15.38 -38.19 -28.87
CA ARG A 993 -16.61 -37.90 -28.14
C ARG A 993 -17.06 -39.18 -27.45
N GLY A 994 -16.69 -39.32 -26.17
CA GLY A 994 -16.78 -40.61 -25.47
C GLY A 994 -15.93 -41.67 -26.19
N ALA A 995 -16.50 -42.84 -26.51
CA ALA A 995 -15.79 -43.91 -27.20
C ALA A 995 -15.74 -43.77 -28.75
N LYS A 996 -16.27 -42.69 -29.32
CA LYS A 996 -16.38 -42.52 -30.78
C LYS A 996 -15.45 -41.42 -31.29
N THR A 997 -14.70 -41.71 -32.34
CA THR A 997 -13.91 -40.71 -33.09
C THR A 997 -14.80 -40.02 -34.11
N VAL A 998 -14.91 -38.69 -34.03
CA VAL A 998 -15.70 -37.85 -34.92
C VAL A 998 -14.76 -36.94 -35.69
N THR A 999 -14.81 -36.98 -37.02
CA THR A 999 -14.09 -36.04 -37.90
C THR A 999 -15.05 -34.94 -38.34
N MET A 1000 -14.62 -33.68 -38.23
CA MET A 1000 -15.36 -32.50 -38.66
C MET A 1000 -14.43 -31.57 -39.43
N LYS A 1001 -15.01 -30.51 -40.00
CA LYS A 1001 -14.27 -29.45 -40.67
C LYS A 1001 -14.58 -28.13 -39.98
N VAL A 1002 -13.53 -27.37 -39.68
CA VAL A 1002 -13.63 -26.09 -38.99
C VAL A 1002 -12.92 -25.02 -39.81
N THR A 1003 -13.53 -23.83 -39.90
CA THR A 1003 -12.94 -22.68 -40.61
C THR A 1003 -12.49 -21.65 -39.58
N PRO A 1004 -11.18 -21.52 -39.31
CA PRO A 1004 -10.65 -20.58 -38.32
C PRO A 1004 -10.97 -19.13 -38.68
N SER A 1005 -11.29 -18.31 -37.69
CA SER A 1005 -11.51 -16.87 -37.86
C SER A 1005 -10.37 -16.03 -37.26
N SER A 1006 -10.36 -14.72 -37.53
CA SER A 1006 -9.47 -13.78 -36.86
C SER A 1006 -9.93 -13.54 -35.41
N ARG A 1007 -8.99 -13.27 -34.49
CA ARG A 1007 -9.28 -12.73 -33.14
C ARG A 1007 -9.62 -11.23 -33.17
N ASP A 1008 -9.15 -10.49 -34.17
CA ASP A 1008 -9.44 -9.06 -34.40
C ASP A 1008 -10.77 -8.80 -35.12
#